data_AF-A0A6P3RK37-F1
#
_entry.id   AF-A0A6P3RK37-F1
#
_cell.length_a   1.000
_cell.length_b   1.000
_cell.length_c   1.000
_cell.angle_alpha   90.00
_cell.angle_beta   90.00
_cell.angle_gamma   90.00
#
_symmetry.space_group_name_H-M   'P 1'
#
loop_
_entity.id
_entity.type
_entity.pdbx_description
1 polymer ?
#
loop_
_entity_poly.entity_id
_entity_poly.type
_entity_poly.pdbx_seq_one_letter_code
_entity_poly.pdbx_strand_id
1 'polypeptide(L)'
;MMVQAQLHCLYFLTLYLTTGYGQEGRFSGPLKPMTFSIFEGQEASQIIFQFKASSPAVTFKLTGETDGIFQIQPDGLLYHNRSLDRETRAVHKLQVSALDVHGTIVEGPVPITIEVKDINDNRPTFLQSKYEGSVRQNSRPGKPFMFVNATDLDDPATPNGQLIYQIIIQLPKINNVMYFQINNKTGAISLTPEGSQELDPIKNTFYNLVVSVKDMGGQNENSLSDSTSVDITVKENIWKAPEPVEIIENSTDPHPIKITQVRWNEPGAHYFLIEKEKLPRFPFSIDQKGDIYVTQPLDREEKDSYVFHVVAKDDLGIPLAFPLKIHVKVKDINDNPPTCPSTVTVFEVQENEKIGSKIGTLIANDTDEANTINSFLEYRIVDQAPKSPTEGLFLVQAYTGVFQLAMQSLKKQDIPQYHLTVEVSDKDFKTLCHVQVNVIDINDQIPVFEKSDYGNLTLSEDAVVGSVILTIQATDDDEPFTGSSKILYRIIQGDNEGRLGIETDPQTNAGYVMIKKPLDFETAFIHNILFHAENPEPLVPGVEYDARSFATFSLFVTNVDEAPQFSQQVFQAKVSEGVAVGTKVGNVTAKDPEGLDISYSLRGDTRGWLKIDPVTGEIFSVAPLDREAESLYRVQVVATEVGGSSMSSTANFHLTLTDVNDNPPKLVKEYTGLFFCYPLRKPGSVIFEATDDDQQSFRGLQFTFSLSSESLQKDWEVSKINGTHARLSTKHTGFEERVYNIPVHINDGGRPPMEGTVFLPVTFCTCVEERCFQPAGRQPGMPTVGMTVGILLATFLVIGIILAAVFIQMKNKDKDNVKSAQASEVKPLRN
;
A
#
# COMPACT_ATOMS: atom_id res chain seq x y z
N MET A 1 13.18 -57.51 -17.40
CA MET A 1 12.53 -57.43 -18.73
C MET A 1 13.64 -57.34 -19.76
N MET A 2 14.04 -58.51 -20.25
CA MET A 2 14.99 -58.70 -21.34
C MET A 2 14.21 -58.83 -22.65
N VAL A 3 14.93 -58.62 -23.76
CA VAL A 3 14.51 -58.74 -25.16
C VAL A 3 13.84 -57.48 -25.70
N GLN A 4 14.64 -56.64 -26.38
CA GLN A 4 14.47 -56.33 -27.81
C GLN A 4 15.40 -55.16 -28.22
N ALA A 5 16.68 -55.45 -28.43
CA ALA A 5 17.60 -54.57 -29.19
C ALA A 5 18.89 -55.31 -29.60
N GLN A 6 18.77 -56.48 -30.24
CA GLN A 6 19.78 -56.94 -31.18
C GLN A 6 19.24 -56.67 -32.58
N LEU A 7 19.55 -55.50 -33.14
CA LEU A 7 19.66 -55.35 -34.59
C LEU A 7 20.35 -54.07 -35.06
N HIS A 8 21.23 -53.40 -34.30
CA HIS A 8 22.00 -52.25 -34.83
C HIS A 8 23.37 -52.13 -34.15
N CYS A 9 24.23 -53.15 -34.31
CA CYS A 9 25.69 -52.97 -34.32
C CYS A 9 26.44 -54.24 -34.75
N LEU A 10 25.88 -55.01 -35.69
CA LEU A 10 26.65 -55.99 -36.46
C LEU A 10 27.30 -55.35 -37.71
N TYR A 11 27.47 -54.02 -37.71
CA TYR A 11 28.03 -53.24 -38.82
C TYR A 11 29.20 -52.33 -38.41
N PHE A 12 29.71 -52.45 -37.19
CA PHE A 12 30.83 -51.65 -36.66
C PHE A 12 31.96 -52.49 -36.07
N LEU A 13 32.10 -53.76 -36.49
CA LEU A 13 33.20 -54.65 -36.07
C LEU A 13 34.12 -55.09 -37.21
N THR A 14 34.17 -54.31 -38.29
CA THR A 14 35.20 -54.38 -39.32
C THR A 14 35.46 -52.97 -39.82
N LEU A 15 36.21 -52.18 -39.04
CA LEU A 15 36.97 -50.98 -39.41
C LEU A 15 37.13 -50.15 -38.13
N TYR A 16 38.12 -50.44 -37.30
CA TYR A 16 38.82 -49.44 -36.47
C TYR A 16 40.13 -50.08 -35.99
N LEU A 17 40.92 -50.48 -36.98
CA LEU A 17 42.37 -50.52 -36.82
C LEU A 17 42.86 -49.13 -37.20
N THR A 18 43.75 -48.59 -36.37
CA THR A 18 44.69 -47.50 -36.66
C THR A 18 44.12 -46.12 -37.01
N THR A 19 44.11 -45.16 -36.07
CA THR A 19 44.03 -43.74 -36.44
C THR A 19 44.78 -42.82 -35.46
N GLY A 20 46.12 -42.86 -35.52
CA GLY A 20 46.95 -41.70 -35.15
C GLY A 20 46.88 -40.68 -36.27
N TYR A 21 45.90 -39.78 -36.23
CA TYR A 21 45.67 -38.78 -37.27
C TYR A 21 46.64 -37.60 -37.13
N GLY A 22 47.68 -37.60 -37.96
CA GLY A 22 48.33 -36.35 -38.37
C GLY A 22 47.36 -35.51 -39.22
N GLN A 23 47.46 -34.18 -39.14
CA GLN A 23 46.52 -33.20 -39.73
C GLN A 23 46.33 -33.23 -41.26
N GLU A 24 46.96 -34.17 -41.97
CA GLU A 24 46.65 -34.50 -43.35
C GLU A 24 46.42 -36.02 -43.35
N GLY A 25 45.21 -36.51 -43.67
CA GLY A 25 44.82 -37.93 -43.61
C GLY A 25 45.57 -38.89 -44.55
N ARG A 26 46.90 -38.84 -44.55
CA ARG A 26 47.83 -39.69 -45.27
C ARG A 26 48.84 -40.20 -44.25
N PHE A 27 48.90 -41.52 -44.09
CA PHE A 27 49.87 -42.24 -43.24
C PHE A 27 51.33 -42.12 -43.74
N SER A 28 51.55 -41.29 -44.77
CA SER A 28 52.85 -41.03 -45.37
C SER A 28 52.93 -39.62 -45.95
N GLY A 29 54.09 -38.98 -45.87
CA GLY A 29 54.27 -37.60 -46.30
C GLY A 29 55.73 -37.16 -46.36
N PRO A 30 56.01 -35.90 -46.77
CA PRO A 30 57.37 -35.38 -46.86
C PRO A 30 58.00 -35.22 -45.46
N LEU A 31 59.33 -35.13 -45.41
CA LEU A 31 60.07 -34.88 -44.18
C LEU A 31 59.91 -33.42 -43.74
N LYS A 32 58.98 -33.15 -42.83
CA LYS A 32 58.75 -31.82 -42.21
C LYS A 32 58.59 -31.96 -40.69
N PRO A 33 58.79 -30.88 -39.91
CA PRO A 33 58.53 -30.93 -38.48
C PRO A 33 57.09 -31.38 -38.21
N MET A 34 56.92 -32.39 -37.36
CA MET A 34 55.61 -32.95 -37.02
C MET A 34 55.54 -33.31 -35.54
N THR A 35 54.34 -33.19 -34.99
CA THR A 35 54.00 -33.70 -33.67
C THR A 35 52.98 -34.82 -33.83
N PHE A 36 53.25 -35.96 -33.20
CA PHE A 36 52.33 -37.09 -33.15
C PHE A 36 51.86 -37.27 -31.72
N SER A 37 50.56 -37.53 -31.57
CA SER A 37 49.97 -37.87 -30.28
C SER A 37 49.61 -39.35 -30.24
N ILE A 38 50.12 -40.06 -29.25
CA ILE A 38 49.95 -41.51 -29.08
C ILE A 38 49.50 -41.76 -27.65
N PHE A 39 48.43 -42.53 -27.43
CA PHE A 39 48.06 -42.89 -26.06
C PHE A 39 49.06 -43.88 -25.47
N GLU A 40 49.32 -43.79 -24.17
CA GLU A 40 50.13 -44.77 -23.46
C GLU A 40 49.48 -46.17 -23.43
N GLY A 41 50.24 -47.18 -23.01
CA GLY A 41 49.74 -48.55 -22.90
C GLY A 41 49.39 -49.24 -24.24
N GLN A 42 49.59 -48.59 -25.39
CA GLN A 42 49.39 -49.17 -26.72
C GLN A 42 50.40 -50.29 -27.01
N GLU A 43 50.00 -51.27 -27.85
CA GLU A 43 50.82 -52.44 -28.18
C GLU A 43 52.12 -52.08 -28.91
N ALA A 44 53.18 -52.84 -28.62
CA ALA A 44 54.48 -52.69 -29.27
C ALA A 44 54.43 -52.94 -30.78
N SER A 45 55.24 -52.20 -31.54
CA SER A 45 55.37 -52.25 -33.02
C SER A 45 54.30 -51.48 -33.81
N GLN A 46 53.53 -50.59 -33.17
CA GLN A 46 52.62 -49.70 -33.89
C GLN A 46 53.38 -48.67 -34.71
N ILE A 47 52.93 -48.52 -35.95
CA ILE A 47 53.49 -47.54 -36.90
C ILE A 47 52.96 -46.14 -36.57
N ILE A 48 53.88 -45.17 -36.55
CA ILE A 48 53.60 -43.76 -36.26
C ILE A 48 53.40 -42.98 -37.57
N PHE A 49 54.37 -43.05 -38.50
CA PHE A 49 54.31 -42.31 -39.76
C PHE A 49 55.33 -42.82 -40.78
N GLN A 50 55.03 -42.72 -42.09
CA GLN A 50 55.99 -43.03 -43.15
C GLN A 50 56.51 -41.75 -43.84
N PHE A 51 57.79 -41.44 -43.70
CA PHE A 51 58.41 -40.36 -44.46
C PHE A 51 58.71 -40.79 -45.90
N LYS A 52 58.48 -39.89 -46.85
CA LYS A 52 58.77 -40.09 -48.28
C LYS A 52 60.03 -39.32 -48.66
N ALA A 53 61.03 -40.04 -49.19
CA ALA A 53 62.28 -39.45 -49.63
C ALA A 53 62.07 -38.62 -50.92
N SER A 54 62.72 -37.46 -50.98
CA SER A 54 62.81 -36.62 -52.19
C SER A 54 64.24 -36.64 -52.71
N SER A 55 64.43 -36.76 -54.03
CA SER A 55 65.78 -36.79 -54.65
C SER A 55 66.61 -35.59 -54.17
N PRO A 56 67.87 -35.76 -53.69
CA PRO A 56 68.71 -36.96 -53.82
C PRO A 56 68.64 -37.98 -52.65
N ALA A 57 67.69 -37.85 -51.72
CA ALA A 57 67.58 -38.75 -50.57
C ALA A 57 67.10 -40.16 -50.95
N VAL A 58 67.66 -41.19 -50.29
CA VAL A 58 67.36 -42.61 -50.51
C VAL A 58 67.08 -43.37 -49.21
N THR A 59 67.65 -42.94 -48.07
CA THR A 59 67.36 -43.58 -46.77
C THR A 59 67.12 -42.57 -45.64
N PHE A 60 66.51 -43.00 -44.52
CA PHE A 60 66.28 -42.17 -43.34
C PHE A 60 67.08 -42.62 -42.12
N LYS A 61 67.43 -41.67 -41.25
CA LYS A 61 68.12 -41.89 -39.97
C LYS A 61 67.40 -41.17 -38.84
N LEU A 62 67.16 -41.89 -37.75
CA LEU A 62 66.57 -41.38 -36.52
C LEU A 62 67.66 -41.12 -35.48
N THR A 63 67.57 -39.97 -34.83
CA THR A 63 68.43 -39.51 -33.72
C THR A 63 67.58 -38.76 -32.70
N GLY A 64 68.16 -38.27 -31.60
CA GLY A 64 67.43 -37.64 -30.50
C GLY A 64 67.04 -38.63 -29.40
N GLU A 65 65.93 -38.36 -28.71
CA GLU A 65 65.43 -39.11 -27.54
C GLU A 65 64.73 -40.41 -27.94
N THR A 66 65.46 -41.31 -28.61
CA THR A 66 64.88 -42.57 -29.11
C THR A 66 64.67 -43.59 -27.99
N ASP A 67 65.51 -43.56 -26.95
CA ASP A 67 65.54 -44.47 -25.79
C ASP A 67 65.46 -45.98 -26.13
N GLY A 68 65.76 -46.34 -27.38
CA GLY A 68 65.53 -47.69 -27.92
C GLY A 68 64.06 -48.06 -28.16
N ILE A 69 63.13 -47.14 -27.89
CA ILE A 69 61.67 -47.26 -28.05
C ILE A 69 61.27 -46.96 -29.51
N PHE A 70 61.83 -45.92 -30.10
CA PHE A 70 61.49 -45.48 -31.45
C PHE A 70 62.53 -45.97 -32.48
N GLN A 71 62.04 -46.48 -33.61
CA GLN A 71 62.87 -46.92 -34.72
C GLN A 71 62.35 -46.38 -36.04
N ILE A 72 63.27 -46.08 -36.96
CA ILE A 72 62.93 -45.76 -38.36
C ILE A 72 63.55 -46.79 -39.28
N GLN A 73 62.76 -47.32 -40.22
CA GLN A 73 63.28 -48.16 -41.29
C GLN A 73 63.95 -47.29 -42.37
N PRO A 74 64.88 -47.84 -43.16
CA PRO A 74 65.58 -47.08 -44.20
C PRO A 74 64.63 -46.42 -45.20
N ASP A 75 63.47 -47.01 -45.47
CA ASP A 75 62.44 -46.47 -46.38
C ASP A 75 61.64 -45.28 -45.79
N GLY A 76 61.80 -44.99 -44.48
CA GLY A 76 61.16 -43.87 -43.79
C GLY A 76 60.04 -44.26 -42.82
N LEU A 77 59.79 -45.55 -42.58
CA LEU A 77 58.74 -46.00 -41.65
C LEU A 77 59.17 -45.79 -40.19
N LEU A 78 58.59 -44.77 -39.52
CA LEU A 78 58.77 -44.51 -38.10
C LEU A 78 57.72 -45.29 -37.29
N TYR A 79 58.17 -46.07 -36.31
CA TYR A 79 57.32 -46.86 -35.43
C TYR A 79 57.95 -46.96 -34.03
N HIS A 80 57.15 -47.34 -33.03
CA HIS A 80 57.65 -47.66 -31.69
C HIS A 80 57.61 -49.18 -31.45
N ASN A 81 58.60 -49.75 -30.78
CA ASN A 81 58.71 -51.20 -30.54
C ASN A 81 58.47 -51.61 -29.07
N ARG A 82 58.17 -50.64 -28.22
CA ARG A 82 57.86 -50.80 -26.79
C ARG A 82 56.64 -49.93 -26.46
N SER A 83 55.89 -50.32 -25.44
CA SER A 83 54.80 -49.51 -24.91
C SER A 83 55.34 -48.18 -24.38
N LEU A 84 54.58 -47.12 -24.61
CA LEU A 84 54.81 -45.81 -24.02
C LEU A 84 54.12 -45.76 -22.65
N ASP A 85 54.73 -45.04 -21.72
CA ASP A 85 54.29 -44.81 -20.34
C ASP A 85 54.52 -43.32 -20.06
N ARG A 86 53.44 -42.58 -19.82
CA ARG A 86 53.43 -41.13 -19.66
C ARG A 86 54.00 -40.73 -18.32
N GLU A 87 53.69 -41.47 -17.24
CA GLU A 87 54.20 -41.25 -15.88
C GLU A 87 55.73 -41.30 -15.87
N THR A 88 56.32 -42.15 -16.71
CA THR A 88 57.75 -42.18 -16.93
C THR A 88 58.23 -41.03 -17.82
N ARG A 89 57.60 -40.79 -18.98
CA ARG A 89 57.93 -39.67 -19.87
C ARG A 89 56.79 -39.27 -20.80
N ALA A 90 56.25 -38.06 -20.60
CA ALA A 90 55.13 -37.54 -21.39
C ALA A 90 55.47 -37.07 -22.82
N VAL A 91 56.73 -36.71 -23.11
CA VAL A 91 57.14 -36.18 -24.42
C VAL A 91 58.50 -36.72 -24.81
N HIS A 92 58.61 -37.22 -26.05
CA HIS A 92 59.88 -37.62 -26.66
C HIS A 92 60.22 -36.70 -27.84
N LYS A 93 61.42 -36.13 -27.84
CA LYS A 93 61.93 -35.26 -28.91
C LYS A 93 62.91 -36.01 -29.80
N LEU A 94 62.40 -36.44 -30.94
CA LEU A 94 63.14 -37.17 -31.97
C LEU A 94 63.64 -36.22 -33.06
N GLN A 95 64.63 -36.67 -33.82
CA GLN A 95 65.18 -35.96 -34.97
C GLN A 95 65.37 -36.93 -36.14
N VAL A 96 64.76 -36.62 -37.29
CA VAL A 96 64.84 -37.46 -38.50
C VAL A 96 65.62 -36.72 -39.58
N SER A 97 66.60 -37.40 -40.17
CA SER A 97 67.39 -36.91 -41.32
C SER A 97 67.22 -37.85 -42.52
N ALA A 98 67.16 -37.30 -43.72
CA ALA A 98 67.21 -38.05 -44.97
C ALA A 98 68.65 -38.04 -45.53
N LEU A 99 69.10 -39.19 -46.02
CA LEU A 99 70.47 -39.47 -46.46
C LEU A 99 70.49 -39.83 -47.95
N ASP A 100 71.51 -39.39 -48.68
CA ASP A 100 71.75 -39.79 -50.07
C ASP A 100 72.36 -41.20 -50.20
N VAL A 101 72.64 -41.64 -51.44
CA VAL A 101 73.26 -42.95 -51.75
C VAL A 101 74.64 -43.14 -51.12
N HIS A 102 75.32 -42.07 -50.70
CA HIS A 102 76.63 -42.12 -50.05
C HIS A 102 76.53 -42.00 -48.52
N GLY A 103 75.31 -41.93 -47.97
CA GLY A 103 75.08 -41.81 -46.53
C GLY A 103 75.29 -40.40 -45.98
N THR A 104 75.32 -39.37 -46.85
CA THR A 104 75.43 -37.97 -46.44
C THR A 104 74.04 -37.40 -46.17
N ILE A 105 73.87 -36.63 -45.09
CA ILE A 105 72.60 -35.96 -44.79
C ILE A 105 72.33 -34.90 -45.86
N VAL A 106 71.23 -35.07 -46.58
CA VAL A 106 70.77 -34.14 -47.62
C VAL A 106 69.52 -33.37 -47.21
N GLU A 107 68.80 -33.85 -46.19
CA GLU A 107 67.63 -33.17 -45.62
C GLU A 107 67.55 -33.45 -44.11
N GLY A 108 67.29 -32.42 -43.29
CA GLY A 108 67.27 -32.51 -41.82
C GLY A 108 68.61 -32.24 -41.13
N PRO A 109 68.72 -32.45 -39.80
CA PRO A 109 67.75 -33.11 -38.92
C PRO A 109 66.49 -32.28 -38.71
N VAL A 110 65.33 -32.93 -38.91
CA VAL A 110 64.00 -32.35 -38.71
C VAL A 110 63.44 -32.83 -37.37
N PRO A 111 62.96 -31.91 -36.50
CA PRO A 111 62.42 -32.30 -35.20
C PRO A 111 61.06 -32.99 -35.36
N ILE A 112 60.94 -34.16 -34.73
CA ILE A 112 59.69 -34.92 -34.61
C ILE A 112 59.37 -35.07 -33.14
N THR A 113 58.21 -34.61 -32.70
CA THR A 113 57.80 -34.68 -31.30
C THR A 113 56.75 -35.77 -31.14
N ILE A 114 56.95 -36.68 -30.20
CA ILE A 114 55.92 -37.65 -29.78
C ILE A 114 55.37 -37.18 -28.44
N GLU A 115 54.10 -36.78 -28.41
CA GLU A 115 53.35 -36.51 -27.19
C GLU A 115 52.60 -37.78 -26.78
N VAL A 116 52.90 -38.26 -25.58
CA VAL A 116 52.19 -39.40 -24.97
C VAL A 116 50.91 -38.87 -24.31
N LYS A 117 49.76 -39.35 -24.76
CA LYS A 117 48.45 -39.01 -24.20
C LYS A 117 48.11 -39.94 -23.05
N ASP A 118 47.62 -39.31 -22.01
CA ASP A 118 47.24 -39.89 -20.73
C ASP A 118 46.06 -40.88 -20.83
N ILE A 119 46.14 -42.00 -20.12
CA ILE A 119 45.06 -42.94 -19.84
C ILE A 119 44.91 -43.08 -18.31
N ASN A 120 43.67 -43.26 -17.83
CA ASN A 120 43.38 -43.44 -16.40
C ASN A 120 43.81 -44.84 -15.90
N ASP A 121 45.10 -45.08 -15.72
CA ASP A 121 45.67 -46.36 -15.29
C ASP A 121 46.33 -46.30 -13.90
N ASN A 122 46.51 -45.11 -13.32
CA ASN A 122 46.87 -44.94 -11.92
C ASN A 122 45.64 -44.59 -11.08
N ARG A 123 45.55 -45.20 -9.90
CA ARG A 123 44.46 -44.91 -8.97
C ARG A 123 44.88 -43.82 -7.98
N PRO A 124 43.94 -43.00 -7.50
CA PRO A 124 44.25 -42.03 -6.47
C PRO A 124 44.62 -42.76 -5.18
N THR A 125 45.53 -42.20 -4.38
CA THR A 125 46.01 -42.80 -3.13
C THR A 125 46.10 -41.76 -2.03
N PHE A 126 45.49 -42.03 -0.86
CA PHE A 126 45.66 -41.16 0.31
C PHE A 126 47.09 -41.21 0.86
N LEU A 127 47.59 -40.05 1.32
CA LEU A 127 48.93 -39.97 1.92
C LEU A 127 49.07 -40.71 3.25
N GLN A 128 47.95 -41.01 3.92
CA GLN A 128 47.90 -41.73 5.20
C GLN A 128 46.77 -42.76 5.18
N SER A 129 47.03 -43.91 5.79
CA SER A 129 46.05 -45.00 5.95
C SER A 129 44.96 -44.68 6.99
N LYS A 130 45.20 -43.68 7.85
CA LYS A 130 44.27 -43.18 8.86
C LYS A 130 44.59 -41.73 9.21
N TYR A 131 43.56 -40.91 9.40
CA TYR A 131 43.69 -39.52 9.87
C TYR A 131 43.01 -39.36 11.23
N GLU A 132 43.54 -38.48 12.07
CA GLU A 132 42.96 -38.18 13.39
C GLU A 132 42.78 -36.66 13.57
N GLY A 133 41.61 -36.25 14.03
CA GLY A 133 41.25 -34.86 14.24
C GLY A 133 40.43 -34.66 15.52
N SER A 134 40.31 -33.42 15.96
CA SER A 134 39.41 -33.08 17.05
C SER A 134 38.67 -31.78 16.80
N VAL A 135 37.40 -31.73 17.19
CA VAL A 135 36.54 -30.55 17.06
C VAL A 135 35.81 -30.32 18.38
N ARG A 136 35.55 -29.06 18.72
CA ARG A 136 34.77 -28.73 19.92
C ARG A 136 33.29 -28.61 19.56
N GLN A 137 32.38 -28.97 20.48
CA GLN A 137 30.95 -28.68 20.31
C GLN A 137 30.74 -27.17 20.04
N ASN A 138 29.68 -26.79 19.32
CA ASN A 138 29.40 -25.38 18.98
C ASN A 138 30.47 -24.69 18.13
N SER A 139 31.37 -25.44 17.47
CA SER A 139 32.33 -24.86 16.53
C SER A 139 31.62 -24.35 15.28
N ARG A 140 32.08 -23.23 14.72
CA ARG A 140 31.44 -22.56 13.59
C ARG A 140 31.28 -23.49 12.36
N PRO A 141 30.06 -23.62 11.78
CA PRO A 141 29.84 -24.38 10.55
C PRO A 141 30.74 -23.90 9.41
N GLY A 142 31.24 -24.83 8.60
CA GLY A 142 32.07 -24.53 7.43
C GLY A 142 33.51 -24.10 7.71
N LYS A 143 33.89 -23.80 8.96
CA LYS A 143 35.30 -23.55 9.30
C LYS A 143 36.05 -24.90 9.33
N PRO A 144 37.08 -25.10 8.49
CA PRO A 144 37.81 -26.36 8.49
C PRO A 144 38.62 -26.52 9.77
N PHE A 145 38.59 -27.72 10.36
CA PHE A 145 39.40 -28.06 11.53
C PHE A 145 40.47 -29.12 11.23
N MET A 146 40.39 -29.79 10.06
CA MET A 146 41.44 -30.69 9.56
C MET A 146 41.35 -30.85 8.04
N PHE A 147 42.36 -31.48 7.44
CA PHE A 147 42.44 -31.76 6.00
C PHE A 147 42.87 -33.21 5.78
N VAL A 148 42.36 -33.83 4.73
CA VAL A 148 42.83 -35.12 4.21
C VAL A 148 43.35 -34.94 2.80
N ASN A 149 44.46 -35.59 2.47
CA ASN A 149 45.17 -35.38 1.21
C ASN A 149 45.40 -36.72 0.48
N ALA A 150 45.22 -36.69 -0.83
CA ALA A 150 45.51 -37.78 -1.74
C ALA A 150 46.27 -37.30 -2.97
N THR A 151 46.92 -38.22 -3.67
CA THR A 151 47.69 -37.99 -4.89
C THR A 151 47.31 -38.98 -5.97
N ASP A 152 47.33 -38.52 -7.22
CA ASP A 152 47.24 -39.36 -8.42
C ASP A 152 48.50 -39.15 -9.27
N LEU A 153 48.92 -40.18 -10.00
CA LEU A 153 50.07 -40.10 -10.90
C LEU A 153 49.66 -39.70 -12.33
N ASP A 154 48.38 -39.87 -12.67
CA ASP A 154 47.82 -39.45 -13.97
C ASP A 154 47.86 -37.91 -14.14
N ASP A 155 47.66 -37.40 -15.36
CA ASP A 155 47.94 -36.00 -15.66
C ASP A 155 46.95 -35.09 -14.90
N PRO A 156 47.41 -34.22 -13.98
CA PRO A 156 46.50 -33.34 -13.25
C PRO A 156 45.77 -32.33 -14.16
N ALA A 157 46.26 -32.14 -15.40
CA ALA A 157 45.61 -31.29 -16.40
C ALA A 157 44.44 -32.00 -17.12
N THR A 158 44.34 -33.32 -17.05
CA THR A 158 43.23 -34.11 -17.63
C THR A 158 42.23 -34.49 -16.53
N PRO A 159 41.04 -35.01 -16.88
CA PRO A 159 40.14 -35.59 -15.87
C PRO A 159 40.80 -36.72 -15.07
N ASN A 160 41.69 -37.51 -15.68
CA ASN A 160 42.32 -38.68 -15.05
C ASN A 160 43.04 -38.30 -13.76
N GLY A 161 43.85 -37.22 -13.73
CA GLY A 161 44.49 -36.77 -12.49
C GLY A 161 43.63 -35.88 -11.56
N GLN A 162 42.36 -35.61 -11.88
CA GLN A 162 41.51 -34.67 -11.11
C GLN A 162 40.74 -35.34 -9.97
N LEU A 163 41.09 -34.97 -8.74
CA LEU A 163 40.56 -35.58 -7.52
C LEU A 163 39.29 -34.92 -6.98
N ILE A 164 38.33 -35.75 -6.55
CA ILE A 164 37.12 -35.37 -5.82
C ILE A 164 36.98 -36.14 -4.51
N TYR A 165 36.88 -35.39 -3.40
CA TYR A 165 36.72 -35.93 -2.05
C TYR A 165 35.26 -36.00 -1.60
N GLN A 166 34.90 -37.06 -0.87
CA GLN A 166 33.56 -37.25 -0.32
C GLN A 166 33.59 -38.03 1.00
N ILE A 167 32.80 -37.60 1.99
CA ILE A 167 32.49 -38.44 3.16
C ILE A 167 31.37 -39.39 2.75
N ILE A 168 31.65 -40.69 2.74
CA ILE A 168 30.69 -41.72 2.34
C ILE A 168 29.98 -42.35 3.55
N ILE A 169 30.62 -42.36 4.73
CA ILE A 169 30.04 -42.92 5.95
C ILE A 169 30.46 -42.05 7.15
N GLN A 170 29.53 -41.82 8.07
CA GLN A 170 29.76 -41.29 9.41
C GLN A 170 29.22 -42.29 10.44
N LEU A 171 30.05 -42.71 11.39
CA LEU A 171 29.68 -43.57 12.51
C LEU A 171 29.97 -42.85 13.85
N PRO A 172 29.06 -42.91 14.84
CA PRO A 172 27.71 -43.46 14.75
C PRO A 172 26.81 -42.65 13.82
N LYS A 173 25.85 -43.33 13.19
CA LYS A 173 24.83 -42.70 12.37
C LYS A 173 23.66 -42.31 13.27
N ILE A 174 23.50 -41.01 13.52
CA ILE A 174 22.48 -40.45 14.41
C ILE A 174 21.40 -39.80 13.54
N ASN A 175 20.15 -40.24 13.66
CA ASN A 175 18.99 -39.68 12.97
C ASN A 175 19.14 -39.49 11.44
N ASN A 176 20.05 -40.25 10.80
CA ASN A 176 20.38 -40.11 9.37
C ASN A 176 20.93 -38.71 9.00
N VAL A 177 21.52 -37.98 9.95
CA VAL A 177 22.11 -36.65 9.76
C VAL A 177 23.65 -36.75 9.67
N MET A 178 24.24 -35.99 8.74
CA MET A 178 25.69 -35.81 8.65
C MET A 178 26.08 -34.57 9.47
N TYR A 179 26.93 -34.76 10.47
CA TYR A 179 27.48 -33.68 11.31
C TYR A 179 28.76 -33.08 10.74
N PHE A 180 29.41 -33.81 9.83
CA PHE A 180 30.64 -33.42 9.17
C PHE A 180 30.44 -33.31 7.67
N GLN A 181 31.12 -32.34 7.08
CA GLN A 181 31.18 -32.13 5.64
C GLN A 181 32.63 -31.98 5.19
N ILE A 182 32.90 -32.31 3.92
CA ILE A 182 34.22 -32.21 3.31
C ILE A 182 34.15 -31.32 2.06
N ASN A 183 35.15 -30.47 1.88
CA ASN A 183 35.32 -29.75 0.63
C ASN A 183 35.83 -30.72 -0.45
N ASN A 184 35.07 -30.84 -1.53
CA ASN A 184 35.29 -31.84 -2.56
C ASN A 184 36.57 -31.66 -3.38
N LYS A 185 37.27 -30.51 -3.31
CA LYS A 185 38.54 -30.28 -4.02
C LYS A 185 39.76 -30.24 -3.11
N THR A 186 39.59 -29.74 -1.90
CA THR A 186 40.71 -29.48 -0.97
C THR A 186 40.83 -30.52 0.15
N GLY A 187 39.85 -31.40 0.30
CA GLY A 187 39.83 -32.39 1.40
C GLY A 187 39.63 -31.77 2.79
N ALA A 188 39.26 -30.49 2.87
CA ALA A 188 39.05 -29.79 4.13
C ALA A 188 37.77 -30.27 4.83
N ILE A 189 37.87 -30.76 6.06
CA ILE A 189 36.74 -31.25 6.86
C ILE A 189 36.28 -30.16 7.84
N SER A 190 34.97 -29.92 7.88
CA SER A 190 34.31 -28.93 8.74
C SER A 190 32.98 -29.46 9.28
N LEU A 191 32.37 -28.74 10.22
CA LEU A 191 31.03 -29.06 10.71
C LEU A 191 29.94 -28.58 9.75
N THR A 192 28.87 -29.36 9.66
CA THR A 192 27.59 -28.89 9.12
C THR A 192 26.87 -27.98 10.14
N PRO A 193 25.84 -27.22 9.74
CA PRO A 193 24.99 -26.48 10.68
C PRO A 193 24.42 -27.37 11.79
N GLU A 194 23.98 -28.57 11.45
CA GLU A 194 23.45 -29.56 12.39
C GLU A 194 24.54 -30.04 13.34
N GLY A 195 25.72 -30.39 12.81
CA GLY A 195 26.87 -30.78 13.64
C GLY A 195 27.32 -29.68 14.59
N SER A 196 27.23 -28.41 14.20
CA SER A 196 27.53 -27.29 15.09
C SER A 196 26.55 -27.16 16.25
N GLN A 197 25.31 -27.64 16.14
CA GLN A 197 24.30 -27.49 17.19
C GLN A 197 24.14 -28.76 18.04
N GLU A 198 24.31 -29.92 17.42
CA GLU A 198 23.94 -31.20 18.03
C GLU A 198 25.12 -32.01 18.57
N LEU A 199 26.37 -31.68 18.18
CA LEU A 199 27.54 -32.38 18.70
C LEU A 199 27.62 -32.22 20.23
N ASP A 200 27.63 -33.35 20.92
CA ASP A 200 27.65 -33.42 22.37
C ASP A 200 28.69 -34.48 22.80
N PRO A 201 29.82 -34.06 23.40
CA PRO A 201 30.89 -34.95 23.80
C PRO A 201 30.51 -35.90 24.94
N ILE A 202 29.45 -35.60 25.70
CA ILE A 202 28.92 -36.48 26.75
C ILE A 202 28.11 -37.62 26.13
N LYS A 203 27.32 -37.32 25.08
CA LYS A 203 26.54 -38.34 24.37
C LYS A 203 27.40 -39.19 23.45
N ASN A 204 28.25 -38.56 22.63
CA ASN A 204 29.12 -39.23 21.66
C ASN A 204 30.45 -38.49 21.52
N THR A 205 31.49 -39.00 22.19
CA THR A 205 32.83 -38.41 22.16
C THR A 205 33.59 -38.70 20.86
N PHE A 206 33.27 -39.80 20.17
CA PHE A 206 34.04 -40.27 19.02
C PHE A 206 33.15 -40.45 17.79
N TYR A 207 33.66 -39.96 16.66
CA TYR A 207 33.08 -40.20 15.34
C TYR A 207 34.15 -40.77 14.41
N ASN A 208 33.79 -41.79 13.63
CA ASN A 208 34.63 -42.33 12.58
C ASN A 208 34.00 -41.98 11.24
N LEU A 209 34.76 -41.32 10.36
CA LEU A 209 34.36 -41.06 8.98
C LEU A 209 35.09 -42.00 8.05
N VAL A 210 34.37 -42.52 7.06
CA VAL A 210 35.00 -43.12 5.87
C VAL A 210 34.98 -42.07 4.78
N VAL A 211 36.16 -41.64 4.38
CA VAL A 211 36.35 -40.63 3.33
C VAL A 211 36.87 -41.34 2.09
N SER A 212 36.23 -41.06 0.95
CA SER A 212 36.64 -41.55 -0.36
C SER A 212 37.18 -40.41 -1.20
N VAL A 213 38.18 -40.72 -2.02
CA VAL A 213 38.66 -39.86 -3.10
C VAL A 213 38.48 -40.61 -4.41
N LYS A 214 38.02 -39.91 -5.45
CA LYS A 214 37.89 -40.42 -6.81
C LYS A 214 38.66 -39.56 -7.80
N ASP A 215 39.21 -40.17 -8.82
CA ASP A 215 39.77 -39.51 -9.99
C ASP A 215 38.66 -39.10 -11.00
N MET A 216 39.03 -38.80 -12.25
CA MET A 216 38.09 -38.51 -13.35
C MET A 216 37.15 -37.32 -13.07
N GLY A 217 37.58 -36.40 -12.21
CA GLY A 217 36.73 -35.31 -11.71
C GLY A 217 35.49 -35.80 -10.98
N GLY A 218 35.52 -37.01 -10.41
CA GLY A 218 34.42 -37.63 -9.67
C GLY A 218 33.34 -38.29 -10.53
N GLN A 219 33.60 -38.55 -11.81
CA GLN A 219 32.68 -39.28 -12.69
C GLN A 219 32.52 -40.75 -12.24
N ASN A 220 31.44 -41.42 -12.67
CA ASN A 220 31.16 -42.80 -12.26
C ASN A 220 31.69 -43.85 -13.24
N GLU A 221 31.83 -43.49 -14.52
CA GLU A 221 32.33 -44.40 -15.54
C GLU A 221 33.86 -44.28 -15.60
N ASN A 222 34.55 -45.43 -15.54
CA ASN A 222 36.01 -45.57 -15.61
C ASN A 222 36.83 -44.88 -14.51
N SER A 223 36.19 -44.36 -13.45
CA SER A 223 36.91 -43.77 -12.32
C SER A 223 37.48 -44.82 -11.36
N LEU A 224 38.68 -44.54 -10.86
CA LEU A 224 39.32 -45.27 -9.76
C LEU A 224 39.14 -44.47 -8.47
N SER A 225 39.08 -45.17 -7.34
CA SER A 225 38.75 -44.56 -6.07
C SER A 225 39.46 -45.20 -4.90
N ASP A 226 39.93 -44.40 -3.95
CA ASP A 226 40.50 -44.86 -2.70
C ASP A 226 39.65 -44.43 -1.52
N SER A 227 39.83 -45.10 -0.38
CA SER A 227 39.12 -44.77 0.85
C SER A 227 40.01 -44.88 2.07
N THR A 228 39.90 -43.92 2.97
CA THR A 228 40.62 -43.87 4.25
C THR A 228 39.67 -43.60 5.40
N SER A 229 40.14 -43.88 6.62
CA SER A 229 39.37 -43.67 7.84
C SER A 229 39.84 -42.42 8.58
N VAL A 230 38.89 -41.63 9.08
CA VAL A 230 39.15 -40.40 9.83
C VAL A 230 38.48 -40.48 11.20
N ASP A 231 39.29 -40.55 12.25
CA ASP A 231 38.80 -40.53 13.63
C ASP A 231 38.71 -39.10 14.15
N ILE A 232 37.52 -38.71 14.59
CA ILE A 232 37.21 -37.39 15.13
C ILE A 232 36.86 -37.52 16.60
N THR A 233 37.60 -36.81 17.44
CA THR A 233 37.29 -36.63 18.85
C THR A 233 36.53 -35.34 19.08
N VAL A 234 35.33 -35.42 19.64
CA VAL A 234 34.52 -34.27 20.05
C VAL A 234 34.91 -33.86 21.46
N LYS A 235 35.26 -32.59 21.63
CA LYS A 235 35.67 -31.99 22.91
C LYS A 235 34.60 -31.02 23.42
N GLU A 236 34.50 -30.86 24.73
CA GLU A 236 33.65 -29.83 25.32
C GLU A 236 34.14 -28.44 24.92
N ASN A 237 33.19 -27.52 24.75
CA ASN A 237 33.45 -26.11 24.55
C ASN A 237 33.03 -25.36 25.81
N ILE A 238 34.02 -24.83 26.53
CA ILE A 238 33.77 -24.09 27.77
C ILE A 238 33.23 -22.67 27.54
N TRP A 239 33.18 -22.21 26.28
CA TRP A 239 32.50 -20.97 25.87
C TRP A 239 30.99 -21.19 25.80
N LYS A 240 30.35 -21.21 26.97
CA LYS A 240 28.91 -21.35 27.15
C LYS A 240 28.36 -20.21 28.00
N ALA A 241 27.12 -19.80 27.74
CA ALA A 241 26.46 -18.78 28.53
C ALA A 241 26.29 -19.30 29.98
N PRO A 242 26.58 -18.47 30.99
CA PRO A 242 26.29 -18.83 32.37
C PRO A 242 24.78 -18.85 32.63
N GLU A 243 24.38 -19.49 33.73
CA GLU A 243 23.00 -19.42 34.24
C GLU A 243 22.60 -17.95 34.52
N PRO A 244 21.30 -17.61 34.41
CA PRO A 244 20.81 -16.28 34.76
C PRO A 244 21.29 -15.87 36.16
N VAL A 245 21.88 -14.68 36.24
CA VAL A 245 22.42 -14.18 37.50
C VAL A 245 21.36 -13.35 38.20
N GLU A 246 21.22 -13.57 39.50
CA GLU A 246 20.34 -12.76 40.36
C GLU A 246 21.21 -11.92 41.28
N ILE A 247 20.99 -10.61 41.30
CA ILE A 247 21.67 -9.67 42.19
C ILE A 247 20.63 -8.86 42.96
N ILE A 248 20.84 -8.68 44.25
CA ILE A 248 19.96 -7.87 45.10
C ILE A 248 20.24 -6.39 44.80
N GLU A 249 19.19 -5.58 44.67
CA GLU A 249 19.32 -4.14 44.49
C GLU A 249 19.93 -3.44 45.71
N ASN A 250 20.36 -2.19 45.53
CA ASN A 250 20.92 -1.33 46.56
C ASN A 250 21.99 -2.02 47.44
N SER A 251 22.73 -2.96 46.83
CA SER A 251 23.75 -3.73 47.52
C SER A 251 24.81 -2.81 48.13
N THR A 252 25.06 -3.01 49.43
CA THR A 252 26.06 -2.26 50.21
C THR A 252 27.46 -2.86 50.11
N ASP A 253 27.62 -3.99 49.41
CA ASP A 253 28.92 -4.63 49.23
C ASP A 253 29.89 -3.73 48.42
N PRO A 254 31.21 -3.80 48.69
CA PRO A 254 32.19 -3.03 47.95
C PRO A 254 32.18 -3.41 46.45
N HIS A 255 31.89 -2.43 45.60
CA HIS A 255 31.92 -2.60 44.16
C HIS A 255 33.35 -2.42 43.61
N PRO A 256 33.73 -3.12 42.53
CA PRO A 256 32.91 -3.99 41.69
C PRO A 256 32.66 -5.40 42.27
N ILE A 257 31.42 -5.89 42.19
CA ILE A 257 31.00 -7.22 42.68
C ILE A 257 31.04 -8.22 41.53
N LYS A 258 31.77 -9.33 41.68
CA LYS A 258 31.80 -10.40 40.68
C LYS A 258 30.47 -11.15 40.67
N ILE A 259 29.79 -11.16 39.53
CA ILE A 259 28.47 -11.81 39.38
C ILE A 259 28.54 -13.14 38.65
N THR A 260 29.44 -13.30 37.68
CA THR A 260 29.63 -14.56 36.94
C THR A 260 30.97 -14.56 36.21
N GLN A 261 31.27 -15.64 35.48
CA GLN A 261 32.49 -15.78 34.70
C GLN A 261 32.23 -16.53 33.40
N VAL A 262 32.83 -16.06 32.30
CA VAL A 262 32.95 -16.81 31.04
C VAL A 262 34.39 -17.24 30.81
N ARG A 263 34.62 -18.32 30.05
CA ARG A 263 35.96 -18.82 29.74
C ARG A 263 36.07 -19.29 28.29
N TRP A 264 37.25 -19.10 27.71
CA TRP A 264 37.59 -19.58 26.38
C TRP A 264 38.54 -20.78 26.51
N ASN A 265 38.44 -21.72 25.58
CA ASN A 265 39.16 -23.00 25.67
C ASN A 265 40.68 -22.88 25.56
N GLU A 266 41.18 -21.81 24.96
CA GLU A 266 42.60 -21.61 24.64
C GLU A 266 43.11 -20.29 25.21
N PRO A 267 44.41 -20.17 25.54
CA PRO A 267 44.99 -18.88 25.93
C PRO A 267 44.98 -17.89 24.76
N GLY A 268 45.01 -16.58 25.05
CA GLY A 268 45.02 -15.52 24.04
C GLY A 268 43.65 -14.98 23.63
N ALA A 269 42.59 -15.34 24.34
CA ALA A 269 41.28 -14.70 24.15
C ALA A 269 41.19 -13.39 24.93
N HIS A 270 40.73 -12.34 24.25
CA HIS A 270 40.38 -11.06 24.84
C HIS A 270 38.86 -10.93 24.96
N TYR A 271 38.37 -10.67 26.17
CA TYR A 271 36.94 -10.57 26.46
C TYR A 271 36.45 -9.12 26.43
N PHE A 272 35.27 -8.92 25.86
CA PHE A 272 34.61 -7.62 25.79
C PHE A 272 33.10 -7.77 26.01
N LEU A 273 32.50 -6.79 26.68
CA LEU A 273 31.05 -6.65 26.74
C LEU A 273 30.55 -5.87 25.52
N ILE A 274 29.40 -6.30 24.99
CA ILE A 274 28.65 -5.59 23.96
C ILE A 274 27.25 -5.36 24.52
N GLU A 275 26.93 -4.09 24.71
CA GLU A 275 25.62 -3.65 25.14
C GLU A 275 24.58 -3.89 24.03
N LYS A 276 23.40 -4.38 24.41
CA LYS A 276 22.25 -4.48 23.50
C LYS A 276 21.48 -3.16 23.42
N GLU A 277 21.49 -2.39 24.51
CA GLU A 277 20.77 -1.12 24.68
C GLU A 277 21.77 -0.02 25.01
N LYS A 278 21.64 1.16 24.40
CA LYS A 278 22.51 2.30 24.71
C LYS A 278 22.06 2.92 26.03
N LEU A 279 22.73 2.58 27.13
CA LEU A 279 22.51 3.22 28.43
C LEU A 279 23.48 4.41 28.59
N PRO A 280 23.11 5.47 29.33
CA PRO A 280 24.02 6.59 29.62
C PRO A 280 25.29 6.14 30.36
N ARG A 281 25.13 5.15 31.23
CA ARG A 281 26.21 4.48 31.96
C ARG A 281 25.86 3.00 32.08
N PHE A 282 26.68 2.14 31.50
CA PHE A 282 26.48 0.69 31.59
C PHE A 282 27.10 0.15 32.88
N PRO A 283 26.32 -0.45 33.79
CA PRO A 283 26.78 -0.77 35.14
C PRO A 283 27.58 -2.08 35.22
N PHE A 284 28.01 -2.66 34.10
CA PHE A 284 28.77 -3.91 34.07
C PHE A 284 30.15 -3.76 33.44
N SER A 285 31.10 -4.56 33.90
CA SER A 285 32.44 -4.66 33.33
C SER A 285 32.89 -6.11 33.23
N ILE A 286 33.88 -6.38 32.38
CA ILE A 286 34.50 -7.70 32.26
C ILE A 286 36.02 -7.55 32.30
N ASP A 287 36.69 -8.40 33.06
CA ASP A 287 38.14 -8.46 33.05
C ASP A 287 38.67 -9.44 31.99
N GLN A 288 40.00 -9.47 31.79
CA GLN A 288 40.61 -10.39 30.83
C GLN A 288 40.69 -11.85 31.33
N LYS A 289 40.26 -12.14 32.56
CA LYS A 289 40.02 -13.52 33.06
C LYS A 289 38.58 -13.98 32.75
N GLY A 290 37.77 -13.11 32.16
CA GLY A 290 36.37 -13.35 31.82
C GLY A 290 35.42 -13.20 33.01
N ASP A 291 35.89 -12.64 34.13
CA ASP A 291 35.06 -12.33 35.29
C ASP A 291 34.19 -11.10 34.97
N ILE A 292 32.88 -11.25 35.14
CA ILE A 292 31.90 -10.19 34.90
C ILE A 292 31.51 -9.58 36.24
N TYR A 293 31.54 -8.26 36.30
CA TYR A 293 31.27 -7.50 37.51
C TYR A 293 30.14 -6.50 37.33
N VAL A 294 29.38 -6.32 38.41
CA VAL A 294 28.54 -5.14 38.63
C VAL A 294 29.39 -4.05 39.24
N THR A 295 29.37 -2.85 38.67
CA THR A 295 30.30 -1.75 38.97
C THR A 295 29.73 -0.69 39.92
N GLN A 296 28.41 -0.70 40.10
CA GLN A 296 27.68 0.21 40.98
C GLN A 296 26.42 -0.51 41.50
N PRO A 297 25.86 -0.07 42.64
CA PRO A 297 24.55 -0.55 43.08
C PRO A 297 23.51 -0.40 41.97
N LEU A 298 22.66 -1.41 41.83
CA LEU A 298 21.53 -1.40 40.91
C LEU A 298 20.27 -1.06 41.70
N ASP A 299 19.33 -0.41 41.02
CA ASP A 299 18.01 -0.04 41.52
C ASP A 299 16.99 -0.72 40.59
N ARG A 300 16.10 -1.54 41.17
CA ARG A 300 15.10 -2.31 40.45
C ARG A 300 13.97 -1.40 39.95
N GLU A 301 13.58 -0.39 40.71
CA GLU A 301 12.60 0.62 40.30
C GLU A 301 13.11 1.42 39.10
N GLU A 302 14.43 1.65 38.99
CA GLU A 302 15.04 2.19 37.78
C GLU A 302 15.04 1.15 36.64
N LYS A 303 15.53 -0.07 36.89
CA LYS A 303 15.56 -1.15 35.90
C LYS A 303 15.70 -2.55 36.52
N ASP A 304 14.65 -3.36 36.36
CA ASP A 304 14.52 -4.70 36.93
C ASP A 304 15.41 -5.81 36.33
N SER A 305 15.97 -5.59 35.13
CA SER A 305 16.68 -6.63 34.39
C SER A 305 17.61 -6.08 33.30
N TYR A 306 18.72 -6.79 33.10
CA TYR A 306 19.74 -6.43 32.11
C TYR A 306 20.07 -7.63 31.22
N VAL A 307 20.20 -7.35 29.91
CA VAL A 307 20.60 -8.32 28.91
C VAL A 307 21.70 -7.73 28.02
N PHE A 308 22.86 -8.37 28.03
CA PHE A 308 24.02 -7.95 27.24
C PHE A 308 24.78 -9.15 26.68
N HIS A 309 25.72 -8.90 25.77
CA HIS A 309 26.52 -9.96 25.17
C HIS A 309 27.98 -9.88 25.60
N VAL A 310 28.63 -11.04 25.66
CA VAL A 310 30.08 -11.15 25.83
C VAL A 310 30.68 -11.74 24.58
N VAL A 311 31.76 -11.15 24.10
CA VAL A 311 32.53 -11.66 22.95
C VAL A 311 33.95 -11.99 23.38
N ALA A 312 34.46 -13.11 22.84
CA ALA A 312 35.87 -13.45 22.88
C ALA A 312 36.49 -13.16 21.51
N LYS A 313 37.59 -12.42 21.48
CA LYS A 313 38.35 -12.09 20.27
C LYS A 313 39.79 -12.57 20.38
N ASP A 314 40.42 -12.83 19.25
CA ASP A 314 41.87 -13.07 19.19
C ASP A 314 42.67 -11.76 19.22
N ASP A 315 44.01 -11.88 19.18
CA ASP A 315 44.96 -10.76 19.15
C ASP A 315 44.75 -9.81 17.94
N LEU A 316 44.15 -10.31 16.86
CA LEU A 316 43.84 -9.53 15.65
C LEU A 316 42.44 -8.89 15.70
N GLY A 317 41.72 -9.06 16.82
CA GLY A 317 40.37 -8.53 17.03
C GLY A 317 39.27 -9.32 16.32
N ILE A 318 39.56 -10.51 15.81
CA ILE A 318 38.59 -11.37 15.12
C ILE A 318 37.80 -12.17 16.17
N PRO A 319 36.45 -12.20 16.09
CA PRO A 319 35.63 -12.99 16.99
C PRO A 319 35.98 -14.49 16.91
N LEU A 320 36.31 -15.08 18.06
CA LEU A 320 36.66 -16.50 18.19
C LEU A 320 35.43 -17.41 18.15
N ALA A 321 34.27 -16.89 18.54
CA ALA A 321 32.99 -17.59 18.56
C ALA A 321 31.80 -16.61 18.47
N PHE A 322 30.58 -17.14 18.42
CA PHE A 322 29.37 -16.33 18.55
C PHE A 322 29.29 -15.66 19.94
N PRO A 323 28.70 -14.46 20.04
CA PRO A 323 28.53 -13.78 21.32
C PRO A 323 27.67 -14.59 22.29
N LEU A 324 28.07 -14.63 23.57
CA LEU A 324 27.27 -15.24 24.64
C LEU A 324 26.32 -14.21 25.22
N LYS A 325 25.06 -14.58 25.40
CA LYS A 325 24.05 -13.71 26.01
C LYS A 325 24.04 -13.89 27.52
N ILE A 326 24.14 -12.78 28.26
CA ILE A 326 24.11 -12.73 29.72
C ILE A 326 22.80 -12.11 30.17
N HIS A 327 22.18 -12.75 31.15
CA HIS A 327 20.93 -12.31 31.77
C HIS A 327 21.20 -12.01 33.23
N VAL A 328 20.89 -10.79 33.66
CA VAL A 328 20.95 -10.36 35.06
C VAL A 328 19.57 -9.90 35.49
N LYS A 329 19.00 -10.56 36.51
CA LYS A 329 17.77 -10.17 37.17
C LYS A 329 18.12 -9.41 38.45
N VAL A 330 17.54 -8.24 38.63
CA VAL A 330 17.64 -7.49 39.88
C VAL A 330 16.55 -8.00 40.83
N LYS A 331 16.94 -8.40 42.03
CA LYS A 331 16.04 -8.85 43.09
C LYS A 331 15.62 -7.68 43.94
N ASP A 332 14.32 -7.61 44.14
CA ASP A 332 13.62 -6.63 44.95
C ASP A 332 14.01 -6.70 46.42
N ILE A 333 14.17 -5.54 47.04
CA ILE A 333 14.14 -5.37 48.49
C ILE A 333 13.02 -4.39 48.83
N ASN A 334 12.49 -4.46 50.06
CA ASN A 334 11.54 -3.46 50.50
C ASN A 334 12.28 -2.19 50.91
N ASP A 335 12.41 -1.22 50.01
CA ASP A 335 13.04 0.08 50.26
C ASP A 335 12.19 1.29 49.86
N ASN A 336 11.01 1.07 49.26
CA ASN A 336 10.05 2.13 49.00
C ASN A 336 8.86 2.06 49.96
N PRO A 337 8.55 3.15 50.68
CA PRO A 337 7.38 3.17 51.54
C PRO A 337 6.07 3.31 50.72
N PRO A 338 4.92 2.87 51.27
CA PRO A 338 3.63 3.02 50.63
C PRO A 338 3.28 4.51 50.49
N THR A 339 2.64 4.87 49.40
CA THR A 339 2.28 6.25 49.07
C THR A 339 0.78 6.42 48.96
N CYS A 340 0.28 7.52 49.51
CA CYS A 340 -1.13 7.87 49.41
C CYS A 340 -1.44 8.44 48.02
N PRO A 341 -2.65 8.20 47.47
CA PRO A 341 -3.01 8.66 46.13
C PRO A 341 -3.13 10.19 46.03
N SER A 342 -3.38 10.86 47.15
CA SER A 342 -3.53 12.32 47.27
C SER A 342 -3.26 12.74 48.72
N THR A 343 -3.09 14.04 48.95
CA THR A 343 -2.92 14.59 50.31
C THR A 343 -4.14 14.35 51.20
N VAL A 344 -5.34 14.40 50.62
CA VAL A 344 -6.62 14.02 51.25
C VAL A 344 -7.48 13.28 50.22
N THR A 345 -7.98 12.10 50.57
CA THR A 345 -8.96 11.35 49.77
C THR A 345 -10.37 11.68 50.25
N VAL A 346 -11.26 12.13 49.35
CA VAL A 346 -12.63 12.52 49.72
C VAL A 346 -13.62 11.42 49.32
N PHE A 347 -14.47 11.02 50.26
CA PHE A 347 -15.63 10.16 50.04
C PHE A 347 -16.91 10.93 50.36
N GLU A 348 -18.00 10.56 49.70
CA GLU A 348 -19.34 11.07 49.96
C GLU A 348 -20.24 9.92 50.39
N VAL A 349 -21.09 10.16 51.38
CA VAL A 349 -21.99 9.14 51.93
C VAL A 349 -23.32 9.78 52.31
N GLN A 350 -24.42 9.16 51.92
CA GLN A 350 -25.76 9.63 52.26
C GLN A 350 -26.03 9.46 53.77
N GLU A 351 -26.79 10.36 54.39
CA GLU A 351 -27.06 10.23 55.83
C GLU A 351 -27.91 9.01 56.20
N ASN A 352 -28.77 8.53 55.30
CA ASN A 352 -29.57 7.32 55.49
C ASN A 352 -28.82 6.01 55.17
N GLU A 353 -27.51 6.08 54.93
CA GLU A 353 -26.70 4.95 54.52
C GLU A 353 -26.77 3.80 55.55
N LYS A 354 -26.87 2.55 55.04
CA LYS A 354 -27.09 1.39 55.90
C LYS A 354 -25.79 0.90 56.51
N ILE A 355 -25.86 0.39 57.75
CA ILE A 355 -24.73 -0.28 58.38
C ILE A 355 -24.27 -1.46 57.51
N GLY A 356 -22.96 -1.56 57.29
CA GLY A 356 -22.28 -2.56 56.48
C GLY A 356 -22.12 -2.16 55.00
N SER A 357 -22.71 -1.05 54.57
CA SER A 357 -22.56 -0.58 53.19
C SER A 357 -21.13 -0.11 52.89
N LYS A 358 -20.80 -0.07 51.60
CA LYS A 358 -19.52 0.41 51.10
C LYS A 358 -19.62 1.93 50.85
N ILE A 359 -18.72 2.69 51.46
CA ILE A 359 -18.60 4.14 51.30
C ILE A 359 -17.59 4.48 50.18
N GLY A 360 -16.42 3.86 50.23
CA GLY A 360 -15.31 4.19 49.34
C GLY A 360 -14.18 3.18 49.41
N THR A 361 -13.14 3.41 48.63
CA THR A 361 -11.92 2.58 48.65
C THR A 361 -10.70 3.48 48.61
N LEU A 362 -9.84 3.39 49.62
CA LEU A 362 -8.53 4.03 49.62
C LEU A 362 -7.56 3.09 48.91
N ILE A 363 -6.92 3.57 47.85
CA ILE A 363 -5.94 2.82 47.08
C ILE A 363 -4.60 3.52 47.26
N ALA A 364 -3.77 2.99 48.14
CA ALA A 364 -2.38 3.40 48.28
C ALA A 364 -1.49 2.56 47.35
N ASN A 365 -0.34 3.11 46.97
CA ASN A 365 0.57 2.50 46.00
C ASN A 365 1.94 2.28 46.63
N ASP A 366 2.52 1.12 46.36
CA ASP A 366 3.90 0.78 46.69
C ASP A 366 4.66 0.51 45.39
N THR A 367 5.88 1.02 45.27
CA THR A 367 6.67 0.91 44.04
C THR A 367 7.56 -0.33 43.98
N ASP A 368 7.72 -1.06 45.10
CA ASP A 368 8.43 -2.34 45.16
C ASP A 368 7.78 -3.42 44.23
N GLU A 369 8.41 -4.58 44.08
CA GLU A 369 7.95 -5.64 43.16
C GLU A 369 6.49 -6.07 43.47
N ALA A 370 5.60 -5.79 42.51
CA ALA A 370 4.18 -6.04 42.64
C ALA A 370 3.85 -7.52 42.92
N ASN A 371 2.88 -7.75 43.81
CA ASN A 371 2.42 -9.07 44.26
C ASN A 371 3.46 -9.85 45.09
N THR A 372 4.46 -9.16 45.63
CA THR A 372 5.37 -9.71 46.62
C THR A 372 5.04 -9.16 48.02
N ILE A 373 5.63 -9.77 49.05
CA ILE A 373 5.48 -9.30 50.44
C ILE A 373 5.95 -7.85 50.65
N ASN A 374 6.81 -7.35 49.77
CA ASN A 374 7.34 -6.00 49.86
C ASN A 374 6.29 -4.96 49.46
N SER A 375 5.42 -5.28 48.49
CA SER A 375 4.35 -4.40 47.99
C SER A 375 2.95 -4.70 48.57
N PHE A 376 2.82 -5.64 49.53
CA PHE A 376 1.51 -6.02 50.11
C PHE A 376 1.12 -5.04 51.21
N LEU A 377 0.03 -4.29 50.99
CA LEU A 377 -0.40 -3.22 51.88
C LEU A 377 -1.52 -3.65 52.84
N GLU A 378 -1.35 -3.28 54.11
CA GLU A 378 -2.35 -3.38 55.17
C GLU A 378 -2.88 -1.99 55.55
N TYR A 379 -4.20 -1.87 55.69
CA TYR A 379 -4.92 -0.63 55.97
C TYR A 379 -5.57 -0.65 57.35
N ARG A 380 -5.38 0.41 58.15
CA ARG A 380 -5.97 0.54 59.48
C ARG A 380 -6.36 1.98 59.79
N ILE A 381 -7.61 2.22 60.17
CA ILE A 381 -8.03 3.53 60.69
C ILE A 381 -7.42 3.68 62.09
N VAL A 382 -6.61 4.72 62.29
CA VAL A 382 -5.94 5.01 63.57
C VAL A 382 -6.56 6.17 64.32
N ASP A 383 -7.27 7.06 63.62
CA ASP A 383 -7.97 8.19 64.22
C ASP A 383 -9.23 8.56 63.41
N GLN A 384 -10.26 9.01 64.12
CA GLN A 384 -11.51 9.55 63.57
C GLN A 384 -11.83 10.85 64.32
N ALA A 385 -11.91 11.96 63.56
CA ALA A 385 -12.31 13.25 64.06
C ALA A 385 -13.54 13.77 63.29
N PRO A 386 -14.63 14.18 63.96
CA PRO A 386 -14.87 14.13 65.41
C PRO A 386 -15.12 12.69 65.95
N LYS A 387 -14.96 12.53 67.27
CA LYS A 387 -15.24 11.28 68.01
C LYS A 387 -16.73 11.06 68.32
N SER A 388 -17.55 12.09 68.09
CA SER A 388 -19.01 12.01 68.19
C SER A 388 -19.59 11.47 66.87
N PRO A 389 -20.76 10.80 66.87
CA PRO A 389 -21.51 10.26 68.02
C PRO A 389 -20.82 9.09 68.74
N THR A 390 -19.91 8.38 68.08
CA THR A 390 -19.04 7.34 68.69
C THR A 390 -17.73 7.20 67.88
N GLU A 391 -16.69 6.67 68.52
CA GLU A 391 -15.50 6.17 67.79
C GLU A 391 -15.86 4.89 67.02
N GLY A 392 -15.16 4.63 65.91
CA GLY A 392 -15.34 3.41 65.12
C GLY A 392 -16.58 3.42 64.21
N LEU A 393 -17.09 4.59 63.82
CA LEU A 393 -18.20 4.70 62.88
C LEU A 393 -17.85 4.10 61.52
N PHE A 394 -16.58 4.21 61.14
CA PHE A 394 -16.04 3.70 59.88
C PHE A 394 -15.10 2.53 60.15
N LEU A 395 -15.22 1.50 59.32
CA LEU A 395 -14.29 0.37 59.26
C LEU A 395 -13.57 0.39 57.91
N VAL A 396 -12.27 0.17 57.92
CA VAL A 396 -11.50 -0.12 56.69
C VAL A 396 -11.16 -1.60 56.66
N GLN A 397 -11.36 -2.24 55.51
CA GLN A 397 -10.93 -3.61 55.28
C GLN A 397 -9.40 -3.67 55.08
N ALA A 398 -8.75 -4.52 55.88
CA ALA A 398 -7.30 -4.55 56.05
C ALA A 398 -6.50 -4.71 54.74
N TYR A 399 -6.98 -5.45 53.74
CA TYR A 399 -6.20 -5.73 52.52
C TYR A 399 -6.81 -5.18 51.23
N THR A 400 -7.97 -4.52 51.32
CA THR A 400 -8.69 -3.99 50.15
C THR A 400 -8.85 -2.48 50.22
N GLY A 401 -8.58 -1.86 51.37
CA GLY A 401 -8.78 -0.43 51.59
C GLY A 401 -10.24 0.01 51.51
N VAL A 402 -11.20 -0.91 51.54
CA VAL A 402 -12.64 -0.61 51.43
C VAL A 402 -13.17 -0.05 52.75
N PHE A 403 -13.78 1.13 52.70
CA PHE A 403 -14.43 1.78 53.83
C PHE A 403 -15.90 1.38 53.91
N GLN A 404 -16.36 1.05 55.13
CA GLN A 404 -17.73 0.67 55.42
C GLN A 404 -18.27 1.42 56.65
N LEU A 405 -19.57 1.68 56.66
CA LEU A 405 -20.27 2.18 57.84
C LEU A 405 -20.49 1.03 58.84
N ALA A 406 -20.05 1.15 60.08
CA ALA A 406 -19.96 0.01 61.00
C ALA A 406 -20.96 0.01 62.16
N MET A 407 -21.29 1.18 62.74
CA MET A 407 -21.99 1.23 64.03
C MET A 407 -23.38 1.88 64.00
N GLN A 408 -23.48 3.09 63.47
CA GLN A 408 -24.70 3.90 63.56
C GLN A 408 -24.93 4.65 62.24
N SER A 409 -26.20 4.93 61.92
CA SER A 409 -26.57 5.83 60.82
C SER A 409 -26.00 7.23 61.01
N LEU A 410 -25.70 7.86 59.89
CA LEU A 410 -25.15 9.20 59.85
C LEU A 410 -26.29 10.23 59.95
N LYS A 411 -25.96 11.44 60.39
CA LYS A 411 -26.88 12.57 60.44
C LYS A 411 -26.11 13.80 60.05
N LYS A 412 -26.42 14.36 58.89
CA LYS A 412 -25.68 15.48 58.33
C LYS A 412 -25.80 16.73 59.20
N GLN A 413 -26.97 16.96 59.80
CA GLN A 413 -27.26 18.12 60.64
C GLN A 413 -26.46 18.07 61.96
N ASP A 414 -26.09 16.88 62.42
CA ASP A 414 -25.21 16.72 63.58
C ASP A 414 -23.75 16.94 63.19
N ILE A 415 -23.27 16.20 62.17
CA ILE A 415 -21.87 16.19 61.74
C ILE A 415 -21.82 16.02 60.20
N PRO A 416 -21.55 17.10 59.44
CA PRO A 416 -21.54 17.05 57.98
C PRO A 416 -20.26 16.45 57.40
N GLN A 417 -19.21 16.29 58.19
CA GLN A 417 -17.90 15.86 57.73
C GLN A 417 -17.11 15.13 58.81
N TYR A 418 -16.44 14.05 58.41
CA TYR A 418 -15.48 13.31 59.23
C TYR A 418 -14.11 13.29 58.56
N HIS A 419 -13.06 13.45 59.37
CA HIS A 419 -11.67 13.29 58.97
C HIS A 419 -11.10 12.03 59.63
N LEU A 420 -10.64 11.10 58.80
CA LEU A 420 -10.04 9.83 59.21
C LEU A 420 -8.55 9.87 58.92
N THR A 421 -7.75 9.41 59.85
CA THR A 421 -6.33 9.12 59.61
C THR A 421 -6.17 7.61 59.47
N VAL A 422 -5.61 7.19 58.34
CA VAL A 422 -5.47 5.79 57.94
C VAL A 422 -3.99 5.47 57.88
N GLU A 423 -3.55 4.53 58.70
CA GLU A 423 -2.22 3.92 58.57
C GLU A 423 -2.29 2.91 57.43
N VAL A 424 -1.46 3.13 56.41
CA VAL A 424 -1.17 2.17 55.35
C VAL A 424 0.25 1.70 55.58
N SER A 425 0.44 0.40 55.71
CA SER A 425 1.74 -0.17 55.95
C SER A 425 1.99 -1.35 55.04
N ASP A 426 3.18 -1.44 54.48
CA ASP A 426 3.75 -2.72 54.13
C ASP A 426 4.34 -3.38 55.40
N LYS A 427 5.17 -4.41 55.23
CA LYS A 427 5.81 -5.14 56.32
C LYS A 427 6.77 -4.29 57.16
N ASP A 428 7.51 -3.37 56.53
CA ASP A 428 8.66 -2.64 57.07
C ASP A 428 8.42 -1.11 57.13
N PHE A 429 7.64 -0.52 56.23
CA PHE A 429 7.27 0.91 56.26
C PHE A 429 5.80 1.18 56.57
N LYS A 430 5.54 2.43 56.96
CA LYS A 430 4.24 2.94 57.36
C LYS A 430 4.04 4.37 56.89
N THR A 431 2.87 4.62 56.32
CA THR A 431 2.45 5.94 55.82
C THR A 431 1.06 6.27 56.35
N LEU A 432 0.85 7.54 56.72
CA LEU A 432 -0.45 8.04 57.15
C LEU A 432 -1.16 8.72 55.98
N CYS A 433 -2.30 8.20 55.58
CA CYS A 433 -3.20 8.79 54.59
C CYS A 433 -4.38 9.47 55.28
N HIS A 434 -4.78 10.64 54.78
CA HIS A 434 -5.93 11.36 55.29
C HIS A 434 -7.14 11.13 54.38
N VAL A 435 -8.26 10.76 54.99
CA VAL A 435 -9.54 10.54 54.30
C VAL A 435 -10.57 11.49 54.89
N GLN A 436 -11.32 12.18 54.03
CA GLN A 436 -12.43 13.03 54.41
C GLN A 436 -13.72 12.39 53.93
N VAL A 437 -14.65 12.15 54.84
CA VAL A 437 -15.99 11.63 54.51
C VAL A 437 -16.98 12.77 54.66
N ASN A 438 -17.54 13.23 53.55
CA ASN A 438 -18.61 14.22 53.52
C ASN A 438 -19.96 13.51 53.61
N VAL A 439 -20.77 13.89 54.60
CA VAL A 439 -22.14 13.40 54.71
C VAL A 439 -23.02 14.26 53.82
N ILE A 440 -23.58 13.66 52.78
CA ILE A 440 -24.49 14.32 51.85
C ILE A 440 -25.94 14.12 52.29
N ASP A 441 -26.75 15.11 51.92
CA ASP A 441 -28.18 15.12 52.19
C ASP A 441 -28.85 14.01 51.38
N ILE A 442 -30.03 13.57 51.79
CA ILE A 442 -30.83 12.62 51.03
C ILE A 442 -31.91 13.37 50.28
N ASN A 443 -32.31 12.87 49.10
CA ASN A 443 -33.42 13.43 48.36
C ASN A 443 -34.76 12.93 48.95
N ASP A 444 -35.21 13.56 50.05
CA ASP A 444 -36.46 13.22 50.74
C ASP A 444 -37.56 14.27 50.59
N GLN A 445 -37.26 15.41 49.99
CA GLN A 445 -38.23 16.39 49.51
C GLN A 445 -38.45 16.25 48.00
N ILE A 446 -39.44 16.95 47.45
CA ILE A 446 -39.74 16.91 46.01
C ILE A 446 -39.79 18.33 45.45
N PRO A 447 -39.46 18.54 44.16
CA PRO A 447 -39.63 19.82 43.50
C PRO A 447 -41.10 20.19 43.43
N VAL A 448 -41.42 21.41 43.86
CA VAL A 448 -42.75 22.00 43.84
C VAL A 448 -42.75 23.21 42.94
N PHE A 449 -43.56 23.20 41.88
CA PHE A 449 -43.74 24.39 41.04
C PHE A 449 -44.41 25.52 41.83
N GLU A 450 -43.95 26.75 41.62
CA GLU A 450 -44.59 27.95 42.20
C GLU A 450 -46.02 28.16 41.66
N LYS A 451 -46.28 27.68 40.44
CA LYS A 451 -47.57 27.77 39.76
C LYS A 451 -47.90 26.42 39.12
N SER A 452 -49.11 25.93 39.35
CA SER A 452 -49.63 24.73 38.67
C SER A 452 -50.03 24.99 37.21
N ASP A 453 -50.22 26.25 36.83
CA ASP A 453 -50.58 26.67 35.47
C ASP A 453 -49.88 27.99 35.12
N TYR A 454 -49.17 28.01 33.99
CA TYR A 454 -48.47 29.16 33.44
C TYR A 454 -49.29 29.93 32.39
N GLY A 455 -50.53 29.51 32.14
CA GLY A 455 -51.48 30.21 31.27
C GLY A 455 -51.26 29.90 29.80
N ASN A 456 -51.54 30.90 28.94
CA ASN A 456 -51.46 30.76 27.50
C ASN A 456 -50.52 31.76 26.83
N LEU A 457 -49.92 31.34 25.73
CA LEU A 457 -49.11 32.19 24.85
C LEU A 457 -49.47 31.91 23.40
N THR A 458 -49.50 32.95 22.58
CA THR A 458 -49.67 32.84 21.14
C THR A 458 -48.38 33.28 20.45
N LEU A 459 -47.84 32.42 19.58
CA LEU A 459 -46.65 32.68 18.78
C LEU A 459 -46.93 32.39 17.32
N SER A 460 -46.22 33.11 16.46
CA SER A 460 -46.19 32.85 15.04
C SER A 460 -45.30 31.63 14.73
N GLU A 461 -45.58 30.88 13.67
CA GLU A 461 -44.78 29.70 13.33
C GLU A 461 -43.36 30.03 12.87
N ASP A 462 -43.17 31.23 12.33
CA ASP A 462 -41.86 31.81 11.98
C ASP A 462 -41.04 32.28 13.20
N ALA A 463 -41.51 32.00 14.42
CA ALA A 463 -40.80 32.33 15.65
C ALA A 463 -39.37 31.77 15.66
N VAL A 464 -38.42 32.64 15.99
CA VAL A 464 -36.99 32.35 15.88
C VAL A 464 -36.59 31.20 16.81
N VAL A 465 -35.96 30.18 16.23
CA VAL A 465 -35.34 29.08 16.98
C VAL A 465 -34.28 29.62 17.94
N GLY A 466 -34.34 29.19 19.20
CA GLY A 466 -33.50 29.65 20.30
C GLY A 466 -34.10 30.75 21.16
N SER A 467 -35.26 31.31 20.77
CA SER A 467 -35.96 32.29 21.61
C SER A 467 -36.56 31.62 22.87
N VAL A 468 -36.49 32.34 24.00
CA VAL A 468 -37.16 31.97 25.26
C VAL A 468 -38.59 32.48 25.21
N ILE A 469 -39.54 31.59 25.43
CA ILE A 469 -40.98 31.86 25.29
C ILE A 469 -41.73 31.85 26.63
N LEU A 470 -41.20 31.14 27.62
CA LEU A 470 -41.78 31.08 28.97
C LEU A 470 -40.67 30.85 30.00
N THR A 471 -40.81 31.45 31.17
CA THR A 471 -39.99 31.14 32.35
C THR A 471 -40.85 30.41 33.38
N ILE A 472 -40.39 29.24 33.80
CA ILE A 472 -41.03 28.40 34.83
C ILE A 472 -40.12 28.33 36.07
N GLN A 473 -40.72 28.16 37.24
CA GLN A 473 -40.01 28.10 38.51
C GLN A 473 -40.61 27.03 39.42
N ALA A 474 -39.73 26.27 40.05
CA ALA A 474 -40.01 25.33 41.11
C ALA A 474 -38.95 25.49 42.21
N THR A 475 -39.27 25.01 43.40
CA THR A 475 -38.39 24.99 44.57
C THR A 475 -38.34 23.58 45.15
N ASP A 476 -37.18 23.21 45.66
CA ASP A 476 -36.99 21.98 46.42
C ASP A 476 -36.43 22.37 47.79
N ASP A 477 -36.93 21.72 48.85
CA ASP A 477 -36.63 22.05 50.24
C ASP A 477 -35.42 21.25 50.79
N ASP A 478 -34.84 20.33 49.99
CA ASP A 478 -33.56 19.69 50.29
C ASP A 478 -32.39 20.69 50.34
N GLU A 479 -31.20 20.25 50.77
CA GLU A 479 -30.04 21.14 50.91
C GLU A 479 -29.70 21.87 49.60
N PRO A 480 -29.63 23.23 49.60
CA PRO A 480 -29.46 24.00 48.38
C PRO A 480 -28.15 23.67 47.66
N PHE A 481 -28.21 23.68 46.33
CA PHE A 481 -27.09 23.48 45.39
C PHE A 481 -26.54 22.04 45.31
N THR A 482 -27.20 21.05 45.91
CA THR A 482 -26.86 19.62 45.82
C THR A 482 -27.58 18.91 44.67
N GLY A 483 -27.34 17.60 44.49
CA GLY A 483 -28.15 16.76 43.61
C GLY A 483 -29.59 16.59 44.10
N SER A 484 -29.81 16.60 45.41
CA SER A 484 -31.14 16.51 46.02
C SER A 484 -31.98 17.77 45.76
N SER A 485 -31.45 18.99 45.90
CA SER A 485 -32.26 20.20 45.66
C SER A 485 -32.25 20.76 44.23
N LYS A 486 -31.47 20.18 43.32
CA LYS A 486 -31.39 20.64 41.91
C LYS A 486 -32.61 20.20 41.14
N ILE A 487 -33.13 21.07 40.29
CA ILE A 487 -34.36 20.78 39.54
C ILE A 487 -34.04 20.57 38.06
N LEU A 488 -34.52 19.46 37.52
CA LEU A 488 -34.54 19.14 36.12
C LEU A 488 -35.98 19.24 35.62
N TYR A 489 -36.21 20.14 34.67
CA TYR A 489 -37.52 20.26 34.03
C TYR A 489 -37.60 19.41 32.78
N ARG A 490 -38.74 18.74 32.59
CA ARG A 490 -39.06 17.99 31.38
C ARG A 490 -40.41 18.39 30.82
N ILE A 491 -40.53 18.30 29.51
CA ILE A 491 -41.82 18.33 28.81
C ILE A 491 -42.25 16.88 28.62
N ILE A 492 -43.34 16.49 29.26
CA ILE A 492 -43.85 15.11 29.22
C ILE A 492 -45.08 14.95 28.33
N GLN A 493 -45.76 16.05 27.98
CA GLN A 493 -46.89 16.07 27.07
C GLN A 493 -46.95 17.41 26.31
N GLY A 494 -47.61 17.41 25.16
CA GLY A 494 -47.94 18.63 24.41
C GLY A 494 -46.93 19.03 23.33
N ASP A 495 -45.79 18.33 23.22
CA ASP A 495 -44.78 18.52 22.19
C ASP A 495 -44.14 17.18 21.77
N ASN A 496 -44.84 16.45 20.88
CA ASN A 496 -44.41 15.11 20.46
C ASN A 496 -43.15 15.10 19.59
N GLU A 497 -42.84 16.22 18.95
CA GLU A 497 -41.72 16.32 18.00
C GLU A 497 -40.48 16.96 18.62
N GLY A 498 -40.55 17.35 19.90
CA GLY A 498 -39.46 17.97 20.64
C GLY A 498 -39.05 19.30 19.99
N ARG A 499 -40.04 20.12 19.61
CA ARG A 499 -39.81 21.46 19.05
C ARG A 499 -39.49 22.47 20.14
N LEU A 500 -39.86 22.19 21.39
CA LEU A 500 -39.51 22.95 22.58
C LEU A 500 -38.42 22.25 23.40
N GLY A 501 -37.74 23.02 24.22
CA GLY A 501 -36.82 22.51 25.23
C GLY A 501 -36.76 23.44 26.43
N ILE A 502 -36.20 22.96 27.54
CA ILE A 502 -36.08 23.73 28.77
C ILE A 502 -34.60 23.78 29.16
N GLU A 503 -34.11 24.96 29.48
CA GLU A 503 -32.78 25.16 30.07
C GLU A 503 -32.96 25.62 31.52
N THR A 504 -32.41 24.84 32.47
CA THR A 504 -32.45 25.21 33.88
C THR A 504 -31.22 26.05 34.25
N ASP A 505 -31.47 27.18 34.91
CA ASP A 505 -30.43 27.96 35.58
C ASP A 505 -29.95 27.23 36.86
N PRO A 506 -28.67 26.82 36.94
CA PRO A 506 -28.15 26.05 38.06
C PRO A 506 -28.01 26.85 39.37
N GLN A 507 -28.16 28.17 39.35
CA GLN A 507 -28.08 29.01 40.55
C GLN A 507 -29.45 29.33 41.14
N THR A 508 -30.46 29.48 40.28
CA THR A 508 -31.81 29.92 40.68
C THR A 508 -32.86 28.83 40.53
N ASN A 509 -32.53 27.70 39.91
CA ASN A 509 -33.47 26.66 39.48
C ASN A 509 -34.58 27.18 38.54
N ALA A 510 -34.42 28.35 37.91
CA ALA A 510 -35.36 28.85 36.93
C ALA A 510 -35.27 28.05 35.62
N GLY A 511 -36.40 27.64 35.05
CA GLY A 511 -36.47 26.96 33.77
C GLY A 511 -36.84 27.93 32.65
N TYR A 512 -36.02 28.01 31.60
CA TYR A 512 -36.30 28.79 30.40
C TYR A 512 -36.79 27.87 29.28
N VAL A 513 -38.09 27.94 28.98
CA VAL A 513 -38.71 27.20 27.88
C VAL A 513 -38.38 27.92 26.58
N MET A 514 -37.82 27.19 25.62
CA MET A 514 -37.29 27.74 24.37
C MET A 514 -37.72 26.92 23.15
N ILE A 515 -37.69 27.56 21.99
CA ILE A 515 -37.87 26.91 20.69
C ILE A 515 -36.56 26.23 20.29
N LYS A 516 -36.53 24.89 20.21
CA LYS A 516 -35.37 24.09 19.78
C LYS A 516 -35.41 23.71 18.30
N LYS A 517 -36.60 23.62 17.71
CA LYS A 517 -36.81 23.36 16.27
C LYS A 517 -37.84 24.36 15.73
N PRO A 518 -37.87 24.65 14.42
CA PRO A 518 -38.90 25.48 13.82
C PRO A 518 -40.29 25.02 14.24
N LEU A 519 -41.21 25.94 14.44
CA LEU A 519 -42.63 25.61 14.59
C LEU A 519 -43.20 25.38 13.19
N ASP A 520 -44.34 24.69 13.12
CA ASP A 520 -44.98 24.31 11.86
C ASP A 520 -46.46 24.11 12.17
N PHE A 521 -47.29 25.03 11.70
CA PHE A 521 -48.72 25.05 11.98
C PHE A 521 -49.46 23.94 11.24
N GLU A 522 -49.01 23.61 10.02
CA GLU A 522 -49.65 22.69 9.08
C GLU A 522 -49.50 21.22 9.50
N THR A 523 -48.38 20.87 10.13
CA THR A 523 -48.06 19.46 10.45
C THR A 523 -48.09 19.11 11.93
N ALA A 524 -47.96 20.06 12.86
CA ALA A 524 -47.81 19.76 14.29
C ALA A 524 -48.66 20.64 15.23
N PHE A 525 -49.54 20.00 16.02
CA PHE A 525 -50.23 20.65 17.13
C PHE A 525 -49.35 20.63 18.39
N ILE A 526 -48.61 21.71 18.65
CA ILE A 526 -48.07 21.97 19.99
C ILE A 526 -49.16 22.66 20.80
N HIS A 527 -49.72 21.97 21.80
CA HIS A 527 -50.78 22.50 22.64
C HIS A 527 -50.85 21.73 23.96
N ASN A 528 -51.28 22.40 25.04
CA ASN A 528 -51.37 21.83 26.39
C ASN A 528 -50.09 21.09 26.82
N ILE A 529 -49.03 21.86 26.98
CA ILE A 529 -47.73 21.40 27.45
C ILE A 529 -47.83 21.06 28.93
N LEU A 530 -47.38 19.86 29.31
CA LEU A 530 -47.26 19.42 30.69
C LEU A 530 -45.78 19.34 31.06
N PHE A 531 -45.39 20.16 32.01
CA PHE A 531 -44.06 20.17 32.60
C PHE A 531 -44.00 19.22 33.79
N HIS A 532 -42.85 18.57 33.96
CA HIS A 532 -42.48 17.80 35.14
C HIS A 532 -41.18 18.35 35.71
N ALA A 533 -41.15 18.63 37.02
CA ALA A 533 -39.95 18.99 37.76
C ALA A 533 -39.50 17.77 38.57
N GLU A 534 -38.28 17.33 38.37
CA GLU A 534 -37.67 16.18 39.06
C GLU A 534 -36.25 16.54 39.53
N ASN A 535 -35.72 15.80 40.49
CA ASN A 535 -34.31 15.94 40.88
C ASN A 535 -33.43 15.05 40.01
N PRO A 536 -32.15 15.41 39.78
CA PRO A 536 -31.19 14.51 39.15
C PRO A 536 -30.84 13.30 40.05
N GLU A 537 -30.96 13.44 41.37
CA GLU A 537 -30.77 12.35 42.33
C GLU A 537 -32.09 11.60 42.55
N PRO A 538 -32.11 10.25 42.63
CA PRO A 538 -33.34 9.51 42.88
C PRO A 538 -33.90 9.78 44.28
N LEU A 539 -35.23 9.88 44.38
CA LEU A 539 -35.94 10.00 45.65
C LEU A 539 -35.69 8.79 46.56
N VAL A 540 -35.68 9.02 47.87
CA VAL A 540 -35.59 7.95 48.86
C VAL A 540 -36.80 7.00 48.78
N PRO A 541 -36.63 5.70 49.11
CA PRO A 541 -37.75 4.76 49.09
C PRO A 541 -38.92 5.22 49.96
N GLY A 542 -40.10 5.39 49.34
CA GLY A 542 -41.33 5.82 50.01
C GLY A 542 -41.76 7.26 49.72
N VAL A 543 -40.93 8.04 49.03
CA VAL A 543 -41.27 9.38 48.50
C VAL A 543 -41.47 9.27 46.98
N GLU A 544 -42.58 9.82 46.48
CA GLU A 544 -42.92 9.83 45.06
C GLU A 544 -43.31 11.25 44.63
N TYR A 545 -42.99 11.61 43.39
CA TYR A 545 -43.46 12.87 42.81
C TYR A 545 -44.98 12.89 42.75
N ASP A 546 -45.58 14.01 43.15
CA ASP A 546 -47.02 14.21 43.15
C ASP A 546 -47.45 15.34 42.22
N ALA A 547 -48.74 15.71 42.24
CA ALA A 547 -49.30 16.74 41.38
C ALA A 547 -48.59 18.11 41.47
N ARG A 548 -47.87 18.40 42.56
CA ARG A 548 -47.12 19.64 42.77
C ARG A 548 -45.81 19.69 41.97
N SER A 549 -45.29 18.54 41.56
CA SER A 549 -44.13 18.39 40.66
C SER A 549 -44.51 18.48 39.19
N PHE A 550 -45.76 18.89 38.87
CA PHE A 550 -46.24 19.10 37.52
C PHE A 550 -46.87 20.49 37.35
N ALA A 551 -46.75 21.06 36.15
CA ALA A 551 -47.39 22.32 35.79
C ALA A 551 -47.82 22.34 34.31
N THR A 552 -48.88 23.07 33.99
CA THR A 552 -49.41 23.16 32.61
C THR A 552 -49.11 24.49 31.94
N PHE A 553 -49.08 24.49 30.60
CA PHE A 553 -48.97 25.69 29.76
C PHE A 553 -49.60 25.45 28.38
N SER A 554 -50.46 26.35 27.90
CA SER A 554 -51.07 26.23 26.58
C SER A 554 -50.38 27.15 25.57
N LEU A 555 -49.58 26.57 24.67
CA LEU A 555 -49.03 27.29 23.51
C LEU A 555 -50.02 27.21 22.33
N PHE A 556 -50.25 28.34 21.67
CA PHE A 556 -51.01 28.45 20.43
C PHE A 556 -50.08 28.97 19.33
N VAL A 557 -49.95 28.23 18.24
CA VAL A 557 -49.18 28.66 17.06
C VAL A 557 -50.15 29.29 16.05
N THR A 558 -49.80 30.43 15.46
CA THR A 558 -50.54 31.07 14.36
C THR A 558 -49.79 30.86 13.05
N ASN A 559 -50.55 30.55 11.99
CA ASN A 559 -50.05 30.36 10.63
C ASN A 559 -49.45 31.67 10.04
N VAL A 560 -48.38 31.52 9.26
CA VAL A 560 -47.74 32.53 8.40
C VAL A 560 -47.58 31.94 7.00
N ASP A 561 -48.01 32.71 6.00
CA ASP A 561 -47.98 32.33 4.58
C ASP A 561 -46.58 31.99 4.02
N GLU A 562 -46.46 30.82 3.40
CA GLU A 562 -45.24 30.23 2.88
C GLU A 562 -45.25 30.07 1.35
N ALA A 563 -44.08 29.80 0.76
CA ALA A 563 -43.98 29.61 -0.68
C ALA A 563 -44.33 28.17 -1.09
N PRO A 564 -44.92 27.95 -2.30
CA PRO A 564 -45.16 26.63 -2.82
C PRO A 564 -43.91 25.74 -2.82
N GLN A 565 -44.00 24.49 -2.40
CA GLN A 565 -42.88 23.56 -2.34
C GLN A 565 -42.96 22.50 -3.45
N PHE A 566 -41.92 22.42 -4.29
CA PHE A 566 -41.79 21.33 -5.26
C PHE A 566 -41.51 19.99 -4.58
N SER A 567 -42.10 18.92 -5.11
CA SER A 567 -41.83 17.54 -4.66
C SER A 567 -40.38 17.09 -4.93
N GLN A 568 -39.71 17.74 -5.89
CA GLN A 568 -38.33 17.45 -6.28
C GLN A 568 -37.62 18.76 -6.68
N GLN A 569 -36.32 18.84 -6.41
CA GLN A 569 -35.48 19.97 -6.85
C GLN A 569 -35.06 19.87 -8.33
N VAL A 570 -35.05 18.66 -8.88
CA VAL A 570 -34.70 18.38 -10.28
C VAL A 570 -35.64 17.32 -10.85
N PHE A 571 -36.35 17.68 -11.92
CA PHE A 571 -37.21 16.80 -12.71
C PHE A 571 -36.50 16.45 -14.03
N GLN A 572 -36.63 15.20 -14.48
CA GLN A 572 -35.95 14.72 -15.69
C GLN A 572 -36.94 14.01 -16.61
N ALA A 573 -36.79 14.25 -17.91
CA ALA A 573 -37.57 13.61 -18.95
C ALA A 573 -36.71 13.25 -20.16
N LYS A 574 -37.17 12.25 -20.92
CA LYS A 574 -36.51 11.80 -22.14
C LYS A 574 -37.55 11.64 -23.24
N VAL A 575 -37.34 12.28 -24.38
CA VAL A 575 -38.28 12.27 -25.52
C VAL A 575 -37.51 12.16 -26.83
N SER A 576 -38.13 11.59 -27.87
CA SER A 576 -37.56 11.61 -29.22
C SER A 576 -37.66 12.99 -29.84
N GLU A 577 -36.67 13.41 -30.62
CA GLU A 577 -36.76 14.69 -31.34
C GLU A 577 -37.86 14.68 -32.41
N GLY A 578 -38.11 13.51 -33.01
CA GLY A 578 -39.17 13.31 -34.02
C GLY A 578 -40.60 13.23 -33.47
N VAL A 579 -40.85 13.66 -32.22
CA VAL A 579 -42.22 13.74 -31.70
C VAL A 579 -42.99 14.89 -32.34
N ALA A 580 -44.30 14.69 -32.51
CA ALA A 580 -45.18 15.75 -32.99
C ALA A 580 -45.19 16.93 -32.00
N VAL A 581 -45.29 18.15 -32.54
CA VAL A 581 -45.57 19.35 -31.76
C VAL A 581 -46.88 19.15 -30.99
N GLY A 582 -46.88 19.53 -29.70
CA GLY A 582 -48.00 19.31 -28.78
C GLY A 582 -47.90 18.02 -27.96
N THR A 583 -46.79 17.28 -28.05
CA THR A 583 -46.57 16.06 -27.26
C THR A 583 -46.19 16.40 -25.83
N LYS A 584 -46.79 15.71 -24.85
CA LYS A 584 -46.38 15.82 -23.44
C LYS A 584 -44.97 15.26 -23.27
N VAL A 585 -44.03 16.09 -22.82
CA VAL A 585 -42.63 15.71 -22.59
C VAL A 585 -42.36 15.36 -21.13
N GLY A 586 -43.13 15.88 -20.18
CA GLY A 586 -42.94 15.61 -18.75
C GLY A 586 -43.98 16.29 -17.88
N ASN A 587 -43.83 16.22 -16.56
CA ASN A 587 -44.63 16.97 -15.61
C ASN A 587 -43.83 17.29 -14.34
N VAL A 588 -44.22 18.34 -13.65
CA VAL A 588 -43.72 18.70 -12.32
C VAL A 588 -44.86 18.73 -11.32
N THR A 589 -44.53 18.66 -10.04
CA THR A 589 -45.50 18.83 -8.96
C THR A 589 -44.93 19.68 -7.84
N ALA A 590 -45.71 20.65 -7.40
CA ALA A 590 -45.52 21.44 -6.20
C ALA A 590 -46.82 21.45 -5.38
N LYS A 591 -46.71 21.80 -4.10
CA LYS A 591 -47.84 22.03 -3.21
C LYS A 591 -47.53 23.21 -2.31
N ASP A 592 -48.53 24.03 -2.07
CA ASP A 592 -48.48 25.10 -1.11
C ASP A 592 -48.81 24.54 0.29
N PRO A 593 -48.01 24.82 1.35
CA PRO A 593 -48.26 24.32 2.71
C PRO A 593 -49.67 24.64 3.24
N GLU A 594 -50.15 25.85 2.99
CA GLU A 594 -51.47 26.38 3.33
C GLU A 594 -52.59 25.74 2.51
N GLY A 595 -52.23 25.00 1.47
CA GLY A 595 -53.16 24.42 0.51
C GLY A 595 -53.72 25.45 -0.47
N LEU A 596 -53.05 26.58 -0.67
CA LEU A 596 -53.44 27.57 -1.69
C LEU A 596 -53.25 27.03 -3.10
N ASP A 597 -54.00 27.60 -4.04
CA ASP A 597 -53.88 27.27 -5.46
C ASP A 597 -52.53 27.80 -6.00
N ILE A 598 -51.89 27.01 -6.86
CA ILE A 598 -50.58 27.33 -7.43
C ILE A 598 -50.63 27.38 -8.96
N SER A 599 -49.86 28.30 -9.53
CA SER A 599 -49.65 28.45 -10.96
C SER A 599 -48.22 28.11 -11.35
N TYR A 600 -48.04 27.27 -12.37
CA TYR A 600 -46.73 26.91 -12.91
C TYR A 600 -46.31 27.80 -14.10
N SER A 601 -45.03 28.08 -14.21
CA SER A 601 -44.43 28.76 -15.38
C SER A 601 -43.02 28.26 -15.67
N LEU A 602 -42.54 28.48 -16.90
CA LEU A 602 -41.16 28.15 -17.30
C LEU A 602 -40.29 29.41 -17.31
N ARG A 603 -39.05 29.26 -16.86
CA ARG A 603 -38.00 30.29 -16.93
C ARG A 603 -36.78 29.69 -17.61
N GLY A 604 -36.18 30.43 -18.54
CA GLY A 604 -34.97 29.99 -19.25
C GLY A 604 -35.19 29.06 -20.44
N ASP A 605 -36.41 28.99 -21.00
CA ASP A 605 -36.67 28.32 -22.29
C ASP A 605 -36.17 29.20 -23.46
N THR A 606 -34.85 29.22 -23.68
CA THR A 606 -34.18 30.07 -24.69
C THR A 606 -34.53 29.70 -26.13
N ARG A 607 -34.90 28.46 -26.39
CA ARG A 607 -35.28 27.93 -27.72
C ARG A 607 -36.78 27.97 -27.99
N GLY A 608 -37.60 28.26 -26.98
CA GLY A 608 -39.06 28.26 -27.11
C GLY A 608 -39.61 26.87 -27.46
N TRP A 609 -38.96 25.80 -27.00
CA TRP A 609 -39.34 24.43 -27.31
C TRP A 609 -40.49 23.94 -26.45
N LEU A 610 -40.68 24.53 -25.27
CA LEU A 610 -41.52 23.97 -24.22
C LEU A 610 -42.61 24.95 -23.79
N LYS A 611 -43.74 24.39 -23.37
CA LYS A 611 -44.78 25.11 -22.65
C LYS A 611 -45.23 24.27 -21.48
N ILE A 612 -45.45 24.90 -20.33
CA ILE A 612 -46.06 24.26 -19.18
C ILE A 612 -47.53 24.65 -19.06
N ASP A 613 -48.36 23.69 -18.69
CA ASP A 613 -49.73 23.95 -18.25
C ASP A 613 -49.68 24.61 -16.86
N PRO A 614 -50.23 25.82 -16.70
CA PRO A 614 -50.12 26.57 -15.45
C PRO A 614 -50.88 25.92 -14.29
N VAL A 615 -51.82 25.00 -14.54
CA VAL A 615 -52.63 24.36 -13.49
C VAL A 615 -52.11 22.95 -13.19
N THR A 616 -51.82 22.15 -14.23
CA THR A 616 -51.46 20.73 -14.03
C THR A 616 -49.96 20.49 -13.85
N GLY A 617 -49.12 21.45 -14.22
CA GLY A 617 -47.66 21.29 -14.22
C GLY A 617 -47.14 20.37 -15.33
N GLU A 618 -47.99 20.00 -16.30
CA GLU A 618 -47.60 19.19 -17.46
C GLU A 618 -46.84 20.03 -18.48
N ILE A 619 -45.72 19.51 -18.99
CA ILE A 619 -44.86 20.20 -19.94
C ILE A 619 -45.03 19.55 -21.32
N PHE A 620 -45.27 20.37 -22.34
CA PHE A 620 -45.52 19.98 -23.72
C PHE A 620 -44.49 20.59 -24.67
N SER A 621 -44.21 19.91 -25.78
CA SER A 621 -43.47 20.51 -26.91
C SER A 621 -44.37 21.50 -27.66
N VAL A 622 -43.86 22.69 -27.97
CA VAL A 622 -44.57 23.71 -28.78
C VAL A 622 -43.84 24.07 -30.06
N ALA A 623 -42.62 23.57 -30.22
CA ALA A 623 -41.85 23.64 -31.45
C ALA A 623 -41.22 22.26 -31.74
N PRO A 624 -40.80 22.00 -32.99
CA PRO A 624 -40.01 20.82 -33.33
C PRO A 624 -38.76 20.77 -32.46
N LEU A 625 -38.52 19.62 -31.85
CA LEU A 625 -37.32 19.36 -31.05
C LEU A 625 -36.23 18.90 -32.01
N ASP A 626 -34.99 19.31 -31.75
CA ASP A 626 -33.84 19.08 -32.63
C ASP A 626 -32.62 18.76 -31.74
N ARG A 627 -32.20 17.51 -31.77
CA ARG A 627 -31.12 16.97 -30.94
C ARG A 627 -29.76 17.48 -31.42
N GLU A 628 -29.57 17.65 -32.72
CA GLU A 628 -28.36 18.20 -33.33
C GLU A 628 -28.15 19.64 -32.86
N ALA A 629 -29.23 20.38 -32.63
CA ALA A 629 -29.19 21.71 -32.05
C ALA A 629 -28.92 21.72 -30.53
N GLU A 630 -29.59 20.87 -29.73
CA GLU A 630 -29.30 20.68 -28.29
C GLU A 630 -29.88 19.38 -27.71
N SER A 631 -29.00 18.42 -27.41
CA SER A 631 -29.38 17.08 -26.93
C SER A 631 -29.85 17.01 -25.46
N LEU A 632 -29.46 17.96 -24.62
CA LEU A 632 -29.88 18.05 -23.22
C LEU A 632 -30.30 19.47 -22.90
N TYR A 633 -31.60 19.69 -22.94
CA TYR A 633 -32.21 20.99 -22.77
C TYR A 633 -32.61 21.23 -21.31
N ARG A 634 -32.15 22.34 -20.74
CA ARG A 634 -32.33 22.64 -19.30
C ARG A 634 -33.15 23.91 -19.14
N VAL A 635 -34.27 23.81 -18.43
CA VAL A 635 -35.14 24.93 -18.10
C VAL A 635 -35.48 24.93 -16.61
N GLN A 636 -35.85 26.08 -16.07
CA GLN A 636 -36.37 26.19 -14.71
C GLN A 636 -37.88 26.20 -14.73
N VAL A 637 -38.48 25.59 -13.72
CA VAL A 637 -39.93 25.60 -13.49
C VAL A 637 -40.21 26.36 -12.22
N VAL A 638 -41.13 27.31 -12.28
CA VAL A 638 -41.48 28.21 -11.18
C VAL A 638 -42.92 27.92 -10.79
N ALA A 639 -43.16 27.61 -9.51
CA ALA A 639 -44.49 27.52 -8.92
C ALA A 639 -44.74 28.82 -8.16
N THR A 640 -45.88 29.47 -8.42
CA THR A 640 -46.27 30.74 -7.80
C THR A 640 -47.66 30.62 -7.22
N GLU A 641 -47.82 31.06 -5.98
CA GLU A 641 -49.09 31.07 -5.27
C GLU A 641 -50.09 32.04 -5.92
N VAL A 642 -51.36 31.63 -6.01
CA VAL A 642 -52.42 32.35 -6.72
C VAL A 642 -53.29 33.09 -5.70
N GLY A 643 -53.14 34.42 -5.64
CA GLY A 643 -54.18 35.28 -5.06
C GLY A 643 -53.88 36.03 -3.77
N GLY A 644 -52.63 36.23 -3.34
CA GLY A 644 -52.36 37.16 -2.23
C GLY A 644 -50.94 37.69 -2.17
N SER A 645 -49.96 36.80 -2.06
CA SER A 645 -48.60 37.17 -1.65
C SER A 645 -47.58 37.09 -2.78
N SER A 646 -47.93 36.42 -3.89
CA SER A 646 -47.05 36.14 -5.04
C SER A 646 -45.76 35.42 -4.62
N MET A 647 -45.81 34.61 -3.56
CA MET A 647 -44.70 33.79 -3.13
C MET A 647 -44.40 32.73 -4.21
N SER A 648 -43.12 32.48 -4.46
CA SER A 648 -42.73 31.57 -5.54
C SER A 648 -41.50 30.75 -5.18
N SER A 649 -41.47 29.52 -5.71
CA SER A 649 -40.32 28.63 -5.65
C SER A 649 -39.88 28.21 -7.04
N THR A 650 -38.67 27.70 -7.16
CA THR A 650 -38.09 27.27 -8.44
C THR A 650 -37.45 25.90 -8.33
N ALA A 651 -37.66 25.05 -9.33
CA ALA A 651 -37.01 23.76 -9.53
C ALA A 651 -36.41 23.66 -10.95
N ASN A 652 -35.52 22.69 -11.19
CA ASN A 652 -34.93 22.47 -12.51
C ASN A 652 -35.64 21.35 -13.28
N PHE A 653 -35.81 21.50 -14.59
CA PHE A 653 -36.32 20.47 -15.50
C PHE A 653 -35.30 20.20 -16.61
N HIS A 654 -34.87 18.95 -16.73
CA HIS A 654 -33.89 18.50 -17.71
C HIS A 654 -34.56 17.58 -18.74
N LEU A 655 -34.61 18.01 -20.00
CA LEU A 655 -35.12 17.25 -21.12
C LEU A 655 -33.99 16.67 -21.95
N THR A 656 -33.90 15.36 -22.04
CA THR A 656 -32.94 14.66 -22.89
C THR A 656 -33.62 14.24 -24.20
N LEU A 657 -33.06 14.63 -25.35
CA LEU A 657 -33.55 14.24 -26.67
C LEU A 657 -32.90 12.94 -27.15
N THR A 658 -33.69 12.04 -27.74
CA THR A 658 -33.18 10.88 -28.48
C THR A 658 -33.21 11.12 -29.96
N ASP A 659 -32.16 10.62 -30.61
CA ASP A 659 -31.89 10.76 -32.03
C ASP A 659 -32.94 10.13 -32.94
N VAL A 660 -33.23 10.80 -34.05
CA VAL A 660 -33.95 10.31 -35.22
C VAL A 660 -33.07 10.55 -36.44
N ASN A 661 -32.95 9.55 -37.31
CA ASN A 661 -32.13 9.66 -38.51
C ASN A 661 -32.81 10.55 -39.58
N ASP A 662 -32.66 11.87 -39.46
CA ASP A 662 -33.30 12.87 -40.31
C ASP A 662 -32.33 13.73 -41.11
N ASN A 663 -31.02 13.57 -40.91
CA ASN A 663 -29.98 14.22 -41.71
C ASN A 663 -29.44 13.27 -42.79
N PRO A 664 -29.34 13.71 -44.06
CA PRO A 664 -28.74 12.89 -45.10
C PRO A 664 -27.21 12.91 -45.05
N PRO A 665 -26.54 11.83 -45.48
CA PRO A 665 -25.08 11.80 -45.58
C PRO A 665 -24.52 12.90 -46.48
N LYS A 666 -23.43 13.52 -46.05
CA LYS A 666 -22.71 14.55 -46.80
C LYS A 666 -21.22 14.22 -46.93
N LEU A 667 -20.52 14.89 -47.85
CA LEU A 667 -19.06 14.78 -47.91
C LEU A 667 -18.43 15.48 -46.72
N VAL A 668 -17.36 14.91 -46.16
CA VAL A 668 -16.60 15.53 -45.06
C VAL A 668 -16.03 16.90 -45.48
N LYS A 669 -15.76 17.08 -46.77
CA LYS A 669 -15.24 18.32 -47.36
C LYS A 669 -15.67 18.46 -48.81
N GLU A 670 -15.57 19.68 -49.34
CA GLU A 670 -15.74 19.91 -50.78
C GLU A 670 -14.51 19.40 -51.56
N TYR A 671 -14.73 18.47 -52.48
CA TYR A 671 -13.67 17.94 -53.35
C TYR A 671 -13.55 18.79 -54.62
N THR A 672 -12.80 19.89 -54.53
CA THR A 672 -12.50 20.76 -55.69
C THR A 672 -11.14 20.41 -56.31
N GLY A 673 -11.04 20.47 -57.64
CA GLY A 673 -9.76 20.31 -58.35
C GLY A 673 -9.30 18.86 -58.54
N LEU A 674 -10.22 17.88 -58.49
CA LEU A 674 -9.90 16.52 -58.92
C LEU A 674 -9.62 16.53 -60.43
N PHE A 675 -8.52 15.93 -60.86
CA PHE A 675 -8.18 15.89 -62.28
C PHE A 675 -7.52 14.57 -62.71
N PHE A 676 -7.65 14.25 -63.99
CA PHE A 676 -6.90 13.21 -64.67
C PHE A 676 -6.22 13.77 -65.92
N CYS A 677 -5.01 13.30 -66.20
CA CYS A 677 -4.25 13.76 -67.35
C CYS A 677 -4.80 13.18 -68.66
N TYR A 678 -5.09 14.06 -69.62
CA TYR A 678 -5.55 13.70 -70.96
C TYR A 678 -4.37 13.68 -71.97
N PRO A 679 -4.28 12.66 -72.87
CA PRO A 679 -5.08 11.44 -72.89
C PRO A 679 -4.72 10.47 -71.76
N LEU A 680 -5.72 9.79 -71.18
CA LEU A 680 -5.49 8.78 -70.14
C LEU A 680 -4.64 7.63 -70.68
N ARG A 681 -3.48 7.37 -70.07
CA ARG A 681 -2.65 6.19 -70.42
C ARG A 681 -3.17 4.90 -69.78
N LYS A 682 -3.84 5.01 -68.63
CA LYS A 682 -4.43 3.91 -67.85
C LYS A 682 -5.67 4.41 -67.10
N PRO A 683 -6.59 3.53 -66.66
CA PRO A 683 -7.71 3.94 -65.81
C PRO A 683 -7.26 4.73 -64.57
N GLY A 684 -7.93 5.84 -64.27
CA GLY A 684 -7.65 6.71 -63.13
C GLY A 684 -8.59 6.42 -61.95
N SER A 685 -8.18 6.73 -60.71
CA SER A 685 -9.05 6.63 -59.53
C SER A 685 -8.82 7.74 -58.51
N VAL A 686 -9.89 8.22 -57.87
CA VAL A 686 -9.90 9.19 -56.77
C VAL A 686 -10.69 8.64 -55.58
N ILE A 687 -10.34 9.04 -54.35
CA ILE A 687 -10.98 8.58 -53.11
C ILE A 687 -11.68 9.76 -52.44
N PHE A 688 -12.90 9.54 -51.93
CA PHE A 688 -13.67 10.53 -51.18
C PHE A 688 -14.30 9.92 -49.91
N GLU A 689 -14.68 10.78 -48.96
CA GLU A 689 -15.18 10.43 -47.63
C GLU A 689 -16.51 11.12 -47.31
N ALA A 690 -17.40 10.40 -46.63
CA ALA A 690 -18.73 10.85 -46.19
C ALA A 690 -18.88 10.88 -44.66
N THR A 691 -19.80 11.72 -44.17
CA THR A 691 -20.19 11.89 -42.76
C THR A 691 -21.69 12.14 -42.63
N ASP A 692 -22.21 11.97 -41.41
CA ASP A 692 -23.59 12.28 -41.03
C ASP A 692 -23.63 13.11 -39.73
N ASP A 693 -24.67 13.93 -39.56
CA ASP A 693 -24.89 14.74 -38.34
C ASP A 693 -25.73 13.98 -37.29
N ASP A 694 -26.44 12.93 -37.71
CA ASP A 694 -27.21 12.03 -36.85
C ASP A 694 -26.31 11.28 -35.84
N GLN A 695 -26.89 10.84 -34.73
CA GLN A 695 -26.16 10.16 -33.66
C GLN A 695 -25.53 8.85 -34.17
N GLN A 696 -24.20 8.75 -34.05
CA GLN A 696 -23.47 7.57 -34.49
C GLN A 696 -23.94 6.28 -33.80
N SER A 697 -24.29 5.29 -34.61
CA SER A 697 -24.54 3.92 -34.15
C SER A 697 -23.26 3.28 -33.58
N PHE A 698 -23.43 2.30 -32.68
CA PHE A 698 -22.32 1.55 -32.07
C PHE A 698 -21.36 0.89 -33.08
N ARG A 699 -21.80 0.66 -34.33
CA ARG A 699 -20.98 0.08 -35.40
C ARG A 699 -20.20 1.13 -36.21
N GLY A 700 -20.25 2.40 -35.82
CA GLY A 700 -19.75 3.55 -36.57
C GLY A 700 -20.63 3.87 -37.80
N LEU A 701 -20.24 4.92 -38.54
CA LEU A 701 -20.91 5.33 -39.78
C LEU A 701 -20.69 4.27 -40.88
N GLN A 702 -21.78 3.83 -41.52
CA GLN A 702 -21.76 2.76 -42.52
C GLN A 702 -22.50 3.17 -43.79
N PHE A 703 -21.83 3.92 -44.65
CA PHE A 703 -22.45 4.37 -45.89
C PHE A 703 -22.39 3.33 -47.00
N THR A 704 -23.37 3.38 -47.90
CA THR A 704 -23.33 2.70 -49.20
C THR A 704 -23.25 3.74 -50.31
N PHE A 705 -22.47 3.42 -51.35
CA PHE A 705 -22.13 4.36 -52.42
C PHE A 705 -22.57 3.79 -53.76
N SER A 706 -23.30 4.57 -54.55
CA SER A 706 -23.75 4.17 -55.89
C SER A 706 -23.67 5.34 -56.89
N LEU A 707 -23.57 5.03 -58.19
CA LEU A 707 -23.64 6.03 -59.26
C LEU A 707 -25.10 6.29 -59.61
N SER A 708 -25.46 7.57 -59.81
CA SER A 708 -26.88 7.96 -59.97
C SER A 708 -27.56 7.51 -61.27
N SER A 709 -26.81 6.96 -62.23
CA SER A 709 -27.39 6.43 -63.47
C SER A 709 -26.63 5.23 -64.03
N GLU A 710 -27.35 4.33 -64.69
CA GLU A 710 -26.75 3.22 -65.42
C GLU A 710 -25.90 3.68 -66.62
N SER A 711 -26.19 4.84 -67.21
CA SER A 711 -25.37 5.40 -68.30
C SER A 711 -23.96 5.76 -67.82
N LEU A 712 -23.81 6.26 -66.58
CA LEU A 712 -22.51 6.57 -65.98
C LEU A 712 -21.71 5.31 -65.67
N GLN A 713 -22.36 4.17 -65.41
CA GLN A 713 -21.69 2.90 -65.11
C GLN A 713 -20.94 2.31 -66.30
N LYS A 714 -21.14 2.82 -67.53
CA LYS A 714 -20.32 2.45 -68.69
C LYS A 714 -18.91 3.02 -68.59
N ASP A 715 -18.81 4.26 -68.11
CA ASP A 715 -17.57 5.03 -68.13
C ASP A 715 -16.90 5.07 -66.74
N TRP A 716 -17.68 4.96 -65.67
CA TRP A 716 -17.25 5.14 -64.27
C TRP A 716 -17.65 3.96 -63.38
N GLU A 717 -16.92 3.80 -62.29
CA GLU A 717 -17.20 2.85 -61.22
C GLU A 717 -16.98 3.49 -59.86
N VAL A 718 -17.92 3.30 -58.94
CA VAL A 718 -17.74 3.63 -57.52
C VAL A 718 -17.66 2.34 -56.71
N SER A 719 -16.63 2.21 -55.88
CA SER A 719 -16.41 1.04 -55.03
C SER A 719 -16.18 1.47 -53.58
N LYS A 720 -16.85 0.80 -52.64
CA LYS A 720 -16.68 1.06 -51.20
C LYS A 720 -15.30 0.56 -50.74
N ILE A 721 -14.57 1.41 -50.01
CA ILE A 721 -13.29 1.04 -49.38
C ILE A 721 -13.52 0.57 -47.94
N ASN A 722 -14.26 1.36 -47.17
CA ASN A 722 -14.64 1.07 -45.79
C ASN A 722 -15.98 1.76 -45.46
N GLY A 723 -16.37 1.84 -44.18
CA GLY A 723 -17.63 2.46 -43.75
C GLY A 723 -17.85 3.90 -44.22
N THR A 724 -16.80 4.72 -44.31
CA THR A 724 -16.90 6.15 -44.67
C THR A 724 -16.26 6.54 -46.00
N HIS A 725 -15.37 5.70 -46.54
CA HIS A 725 -14.57 6.00 -47.74
C HIS A 725 -15.02 5.19 -48.95
N ALA A 726 -15.03 5.84 -50.12
CA ALA A 726 -15.26 5.22 -51.42
C ALA A 726 -14.27 5.69 -52.48
N ARG A 727 -14.04 4.84 -53.48
CA ARG A 727 -13.17 5.09 -54.63
C ARG A 727 -14.00 5.24 -55.89
N LEU A 728 -13.87 6.38 -56.57
CA LEU A 728 -14.40 6.61 -57.91
C LEU A 728 -13.29 6.37 -58.94
N SER A 729 -13.53 5.50 -59.93
CA SER A 729 -12.55 5.10 -60.95
C SER A 729 -13.14 5.17 -62.35
N THR A 730 -12.30 5.38 -63.36
CA THR A 730 -12.69 5.27 -64.78
C THR A 730 -12.63 3.80 -65.23
N LYS A 731 -13.53 3.35 -66.12
CA LYS A 731 -13.53 1.97 -66.65
C LYS A 731 -12.71 1.80 -67.93
N HIS A 732 -12.53 2.88 -68.67
CA HIS A 732 -11.70 2.91 -69.89
C HIS A 732 -10.84 4.19 -69.92
N THR A 733 -10.15 4.42 -71.03
CA THR A 733 -9.24 5.57 -71.22
C THR A 733 -9.73 6.60 -72.25
N GLY A 734 -10.73 6.26 -73.06
CA GLY A 734 -11.30 7.14 -74.10
C GLY A 734 -12.22 8.25 -73.58
N PHE A 735 -11.68 9.18 -72.80
CA PHE A 735 -12.41 10.37 -72.30
C PHE A 735 -12.04 11.62 -73.09
N GLU A 736 -12.92 12.63 -73.13
CA GLU A 736 -12.65 13.93 -73.76
C GLU A 736 -12.05 14.91 -72.76
N GLU A 737 -11.29 15.91 -73.24
CA GLU A 737 -10.73 16.97 -72.40
C GLU A 737 -11.81 17.96 -71.95
N ARG A 738 -12.48 17.65 -70.83
CA ARG A 738 -13.52 18.47 -70.20
C ARG A 738 -13.70 18.11 -68.71
N VAL A 739 -14.53 18.88 -68.00
CA VAL A 739 -14.94 18.56 -66.63
C VAL A 739 -16.14 17.60 -66.66
N TYR A 740 -16.01 16.49 -65.95
CA TYR A 740 -17.10 15.54 -65.71
C TYR A 740 -17.58 15.68 -64.27
N ASN A 741 -18.83 16.12 -64.08
CA ASN A 741 -19.44 16.16 -62.76
C ASN A 741 -20.13 14.82 -62.52
N ILE A 742 -19.55 14.01 -61.64
CA ILE A 742 -20.05 12.66 -61.37
C ILE A 742 -20.97 12.69 -60.14
N PRO A 743 -22.29 12.52 -60.32
CA PRO A 743 -23.23 12.35 -59.22
C PRO A 743 -23.06 10.98 -58.56
N VAL A 744 -22.77 10.98 -57.26
CA VAL A 744 -22.68 9.79 -56.41
C VAL A 744 -23.77 9.88 -55.35
N HIS A 745 -24.56 8.82 -55.21
CA HIS A 745 -25.47 8.67 -54.09
C HIS A 745 -24.76 8.01 -52.90
N ILE A 746 -25.01 8.55 -51.71
CA ILE A 746 -24.49 8.09 -50.43
C ILE A 746 -25.68 7.82 -49.52
N ASN A 747 -25.84 6.59 -49.04
CA ASN A 747 -26.93 6.20 -48.16
C ASN A 747 -26.40 5.74 -46.80
N ASP A 748 -26.97 6.24 -45.71
CA ASP A 748 -26.56 5.97 -44.30
C ASP A 748 -26.94 4.58 -43.76
N GLY A 749 -27.88 3.89 -44.40
CA GLY A 749 -28.47 2.65 -43.90
C GLY A 749 -29.28 2.83 -42.59
N GLY A 750 -29.65 4.06 -42.26
CA GLY A 750 -30.49 4.45 -41.13
C GLY A 750 -31.93 3.95 -41.26
N ARG A 751 -32.79 4.31 -40.31
CA ARG A 751 -34.23 3.96 -40.34
C ARG A 751 -35.08 5.20 -40.00
N PRO A 752 -35.75 5.82 -41.00
CA PRO A 752 -35.69 5.51 -42.43
C PRO A 752 -34.28 5.79 -43.00
N PRO A 753 -33.83 5.05 -44.02
CA PRO A 753 -32.52 5.32 -44.61
C PRO A 753 -32.56 6.64 -45.38
N MET A 754 -31.64 7.56 -45.11
CA MET A 754 -31.49 8.80 -45.88
C MET A 754 -30.38 8.65 -46.92
N GLU A 755 -30.61 9.26 -48.09
CA GLU A 755 -29.68 9.24 -49.21
C GLU A 755 -29.34 10.66 -49.66
N GLY A 756 -28.05 11.01 -49.62
CA GLY A 756 -27.51 12.25 -50.13
C GLY A 756 -26.92 12.07 -51.53
N THR A 757 -27.18 13.00 -52.45
CA THR A 757 -26.50 13.04 -53.76
C THR A 757 -25.39 14.07 -53.73
N VAL A 758 -24.17 13.64 -53.98
CA VAL A 758 -23.00 14.51 -53.99
C VAL A 758 -22.36 14.52 -55.37
N PHE A 759 -21.81 15.65 -55.78
CA PHE A 759 -21.22 15.82 -57.11
C PHE A 759 -19.70 15.90 -56.99
N LEU A 760 -19.00 15.01 -57.69
CA LEU A 760 -17.54 15.01 -57.78
C LEU A 760 -17.10 15.56 -59.14
N PRO A 761 -16.61 16.82 -59.21
CA PRO A 761 -16.13 17.40 -60.47
C PRO A 761 -14.71 16.87 -60.78
N VAL A 762 -14.59 16.00 -61.79
CA VAL A 762 -13.33 15.44 -62.27
C VAL A 762 -12.93 16.09 -63.59
N THR A 763 -11.84 16.85 -63.59
CA THR A 763 -11.34 17.58 -64.76
C THR A 763 -10.37 16.74 -65.57
N PHE A 764 -10.66 16.52 -66.85
CA PHE A 764 -9.68 15.98 -67.79
C PHE A 764 -9.00 17.15 -68.48
N CYS A 765 -7.67 17.23 -68.32
CA CYS A 765 -6.89 18.31 -68.89
C CYS A 765 -5.50 17.84 -69.30
N THR A 766 -4.89 18.57 -70.22
CA THR A 766 -3.50 18.38 -70.62
C THR A 766 -2.59 18.66 -69.43
N CYS A 767 -1.88 17.63 -68.97
CA CYS A 767 -0.95 17.75 -67.87
C CYS A 767 0.46 18.03 -68.37
N VAL A 768 1.13 18.97 -67.72
CA VAL A 768 2.59 19.12 -67.75
C VAL A 768 3.08 18.83 -66.33
N GLU A 769 4.00 17.88 -66.17
CA GLU A 769 4.52 17.45 -64.85
C GLU A 769 3.39 17.14 -63.83
N GLU A 770 2.35 16.43 -64.27
CA GLU A 770 1.20 16.03 -63.44
C GLU A 770 0.36 17.18 -62.86
N ARG A 771 0.31 18.37 -63.50
CA ARG A 771 -0.55 19.49 -63.09
C ARG A 771 -1.42 20.05 -64.22
N CYS A 772 -2.64 20.45 -63.87
CA CYS A 772 -3.69 21.01 -64.74
C CYS A 772 -3.63 22.56 -64.83
N PHE A 773 -3.81 23.19 -66.00
CA PHE A 773 -3.61 24.65 -66.20
C PHE A 773 -4.88 25.41 -66.69
N GLN A 774 -5.27 26.54 -66.05
CA GLN A 774 -6.36 27.47 -66.44
C GLN A 774 -6.07 28.98 -66.07
N PRO A 775 -6.44 30.03 -66.86
CA PRO A 775 -6.22 31.47 -66.54
C PRO A 775 -7.49 32.31 -66.11
N ALA A 776 -7.37 33.36 -65.26
CA ALA A 776 -8.47 34.03 -64.50
C ALA A 776 -8.68 35.59 -64.68
N GLY A 777 -9.85 36.15 -64.31
CA GLY A 777 -10.26 37.60 -64.38
C GLY A 777 -10.97 38.22 -63.12
N ARG A 778 -11.10 39.57 -63.02
CA ARG A 778 -11.31 40.49 -61.83
C ARG A 778 -12.77 40.82 -61.35
N GLN A 779 -12.96 41.30 -60.09
CA GLN A 779 -14.21 41.83 -59.46
C GLN A 779 -14.06 43.23 -58.75
N PRO A 780 -15.15 44.02 -58.45
CA PRO A 780 -15.09 45.35 -57.78
C PRO A 780 -15.86 45.56 -56.44
N GLY A 781 -15.35 46.44 -55.55
CA GLY A 781 -16.11 47.15 -54.48
C GLY A 781 -15.32 47.70 -53.25
N MET A 782 -15.24 49.04 -53.04
CA MET A 782 -14.87 49.74 -51.77
C MET A 782 -15.38 51.22 -51.74
N PRO A 783 -15.88 51.80 -50.61
CA PRO A 783 -16.40 53.18 -50.51
C PRO A 783 -15.45 54.21 -49.81
N THR A 784 -15.78 55.52 -49.88
CA THR A 784 -14.87 56.68 -49.70
C THR A 784 -15.07 57.58 -48.44
N VAL A 785 -14.07 58.45 -48.21
CA VAL A 785 -13.68 59.23 -47.01
C VAL A 785 -14.73 60.19 -46.38
N GLY A 786 -15.83 60.52 -47.06
CA GLY A 786 -16.82 61.49 -46.57
C GLY A 786 -17.66 61.03 -45.37
N MET A 787 -17.85 59.72 -45.20
CA MET A 787 -18.65 59.16 -44.08
C MET A 787 -17.95 59.25 -42.73
N THR A 788 -16.62 59.35 -42.72
CA THR A 788 -15.80 59.35 -41.50
C THR A 788 -15.87 60.67 -40.71
N VAL A 789 -16.13 61.80 -41.37
CA VAL A 789 -16.16 63.14 -40.73
C VAL A 789 -17.50 63.42 -40.05
N GLY A 790 -18.61 62.85 -40.55
CA GLY A 790 -19.94 63.03 -39.95
C GLY A 790 -20.09 62.36 -38.58
N ILE A 791 -19.42 61.22 -38.36
CA ILE A 791 -19.49 60.46 -37.10
C ILE A 791 -18.75 61.20 -35.97
N LEU A 792 -17.71 61.97 -36.30
CA LEU A 792 -16.86 62.69 -35.33
C LEU A 792 -17.50 63.99 -34.81
N LEU A 793 -18.37 64.64 -35.58
CA LEU A 793 -19.06 65.87 -35.15
C LEU A 793 -20.27 65.58 -34.25
N ALA A 794 -20.96 64.46 -34.48
CA ALA A 794 -22.11 64.05 -33.65
C ALA A 794 -21.70 63.70 -32.22
N THR A 795 -20.50 63.13 -32.04
CA THR A 795 -20.00 62.70 -30.73
C THR A 795 -19.61 63.87 -29.81
N PHE A 796 -19.04 64.95 -30.34
CA PHE A 796 -18.72 66.15 -29.53
C PHE A 796 -19.97 66.89 -29.04
N LEU A 797 -21.05 66.89 -29.81
CA LEU A 797 -22.28 67.61 -29.46
C LEU A 797 -23.01 66.92 -28.28
N VAL A 798 -22.98 65.60 -28.23
CA VAL A 798 -23.56 64.80 -27.12
C VAL A 798 -22.79 65.02 -25.81
N ILE A 799 -21.45 65.12 -25.86
CA ILE A 799 -20.62 65.37 -24.67
C ILE A 799 -20.88 66.78 -24.10
N GLY A 800 -21.10 67.78 -24.94
CA GLY A 800 -21.42 69.14 -24.51
C GLY A 800 -22.77 69.26 -23.77
N ILE A 801 -23.78 68.49 -24.19
CA ILE A 801 -25.11 68.47 -23.55
C ILE A 801 -25.04 67.84 -22.16
N ILE A 802 -24.26 66.76 -21.99
CA ILE A 802 -24.09 66.07 -20.71
C ILE A 802 -23.41 66.98 -19.68
N LEU A 803 -22.38 67.74 -20.08
CA LEU A 803 -21.68 68.67 -19.18
C LEU A 803 -22.55 69.87 -18.75
N ALA A 804 -23.43 70.36 -19.63
CA ALA A 804 -24.37 71.43 -19.29
C ALA A 804 -25.44 70.99 -18.27
N ALA A 805 -25.94 69.75 -18.37
CA ALA A 805 -26.91 69.20 -17.43
C ALA A 805 -26.31 69.05 -16.02
N VAL A 806 -25.06 68.61 -15.90
CA VAL A 806 -24.34 68.46 -14.62
C VAL A 806 -24.11 69.82 -13.95
N PHE A 807 -23.79 70.87 -14.71
CA PHE A 807 -23.58 72.22 -14.17
C PHE A 807 -24.87 72.89 -13.67
N ILE A 808 -26.01 72.60 -14.30
CA ILE A 808 -27.33 73.11 -13.87
C ILE A 808 -27.79 72.41 -12.58
N GLN A 809 -27.49 71.12 -12.43
CA GLN A 809 -27.85 70.34 -11.25
C GLN A 809 -27.02 70.72 -10.01
N MET A 810 -25.77 71.17 -10.19
CA MET A 810 -24.95 71.71 -9.09
C MET A 810 -25.37 73.11 -8.64
N LYS A 811 -25.93 73.95 -9.53
CA LYS A 811 -26.35 75.33 -9.19
C LYS A 811 -27.69 75.40 -8.43
N ASN A 812 -28.53 74.37 -8.52
CA ASN A 812 -29.80 74.30 -7.79
C ASN A 812 -29.68 73.70 -6.37
N LYS A 813 -28.52 73.11 -6.00
CA LYS A 813 -28.33 72.48 -4.69
C LYS A 813 -27.91 73.45 -3.57
N ASP A 814 -27.55 74.69 -3.90
CA ASP A 814 -27.14 75.74 -2.95
C ASP A 814 -28.25 76.75 -2.58
N LYS A 815 -29.50 76.56 -3.04
CA LYS A 815 -30.61 77.50 -2.79
C LYS A 815 -31.76 76.99 -1.92
N ASP A 816 -31.77 75.71 -1.55
CA ASP A 816 -32.85 75.11 -0.74
C ASP A 816 -32.50 74.91 0.76
N ASN A 817 -31.34 75.40 1.23
CA ASN A 817 -30.94 75.30 2.64
C ASN A 817 -31.26 76.52 3.53
N VAL A 818 -32.12 77.45 3.08
CA VAL A 818 -32.59 78.57 3.92
C VAL A 818 -34.09 78.81 3.69
N LYS A 819 -34.94 77.94 4.27
CA LYS A 819 -36.33 78.19 4.75
C LYS A 819 -37.11 76.87 4.88
N SER A 820 -36.82 76.09 5.92
CA SER A 820 -37.79 75.19 6.60
C SER A 820 -37.10 74.52 7.79
N ALA A 821 -36.78 75.31 8.81
CA ALA A 821 -36.42 74.82 10.14
C ALA A 821 -36.96 75.81 11.19
N GLN A 822 -38.28 75.78 11.38
CA GLN A 822 -38.95 76.34 12.56
C GLN A 822 -40.19 75.52 12.88
N ALA A 823 -39.95 74.36 13.50
CA ALA A 823 -40.81 73.59 14.41
C ALA A 823 -39.88 72.44 14.90
N SER A 824 -39.08 72.65 15.95
CA SER A 824 -39.39 72.31 17.36
C SER A 824 -40.17 70.99 17.52
N GLU A 825 -39.78 70.03 18.36
CA GLU A 825 -38.59 69.88 19.19
C GLU A 825 -38.56 68.42 19.69
N VAL A 826 -37.37 67.84 19.69
CA VAL A 826 -36.83 66.86 20.63
C VAL A 826 -37.64 66.63 21.93
N LYS A 827 -38.09 65.36 22.12
CA LYS A 827 -37.99 64.48 23.33
C LYS A 827 -38.76 64.89 24.62
N PRO A 828 -39.11 63.93 25.52
CA PRO A 828 -38.08 63.14 26.21
C PRO A 828 -38.43 61.73 26.71
N LEU A 829 -37.33 61.02 27.06
CA LEU A 829 -37.20 59.98 28.08
C LEU A 829 -37.97 58.66 27.89
N ARG A 830 -37.19 57.58 28.01
CA ARG A 830 -37.60 56.16 28.03
C ARG A 830 -38.77 55.92 28.99
N ASN A 831 -39.88 55.42 28.44
CA ASN A 831 -40.50 54.13 28.76
C ASN A 831 -41.38 53.72 27.58
#